data_AF-A0A2S7NRA2-F1
#
_entry.id   AF-A0A2S7NRA2-F1
#
_cell.length_a   1.000
_cell.length_b   1.000
_cell.length_c   1.000
_cell.angle_alpha   90.00
_cell.angle_beta   90.00
_cell.angle_gamma   90.00
#
_symmetry.space_group_name_H-M   'P 1'
#
loop_
_entity.id
_entity.type
_entity.pdbx_description
1 polymer ?
#
loop_
_entity_poly.entity_id
_entity_poly.type
_entity_poly.pdbx_seq_one_letter_code
_entity_poly.pdbx_strand_id
1 'polypeptide(L)'
;MGEFGNPDSCIAIQAESVTSMHLFYSSILPIYSLLQLINVAEAVYYPPDAVDILAAKGLVKLAAYQAKHDPDNKCTVKNAIKRKEWGDLSGAERIAYTDAVLCLQSKPSITPSEIVPGARSRYDDFVAAHMNQTFTIHGTGNFLGWHRYFVHVYEKALRDECGYKGYQPVSFIAALVNNKQYWNWGRYAADPIHSPLFDGSRTSMSGNGLYYNYTGVTLPLAPAPFNLIPPGVGGGCVTTGPFKNMSINLGPAAAAIPGVPPNPQPDGYGYNPRCLRRDINVNSAAVTKTNYTYDLITAPLNSDIYWLQTVMQGQFDVGLWGVHTGGHYTIGGDPGGDFFTSPGDPAFWLHHGMIDRVWWIWQIQDWEKRQNALSGTITLNNVPPSRNTTLEDLQDIGYNAGPVPLGDLMSTLGGLNGKLCYIYIISFAGSIFTQIPLNSNPSSFSSVDATSRPYEPFKNAHSCPSDAPVSCHNSTAAADSCCFIYPGGQLLQTQFWDYSPAIGPKDSWTLHGLWPDLCDGSYPTYCRETAQYHNITSVLTAASQKDLLSYMSEYWLPNRGTAENFWEHEYNKHATCINTLAPSCYGDGYQTGDEVVDFFTRAVELFKTLDTYKALESAGIVPSYTARYTEAQIQDALRKVTGSEVVLGCSYGRLNQAWYSFNVKGSLQLGEFVATEPAGKGGRGSCPKRGIKYLPKA
;
A
#
# COMPACT_ATOMS: atom_id res chain seq x y z
N MET A 1 45.16 -66.73 -31.31
CA MET A 1 45.10 -67.71 -30.19
C MET A 1 45.13 -66.82 -28.94
N GLY A 2 44.02 -66.47 -28.30
CA GLY A 2 42.92 -67.33 -27.81
C GLY A 2 43.23 -67.68 -26.34
N GLU A 3 42.29 -67.74 -25.39
CA GLU A 3 40.85 -67.51 -25.40
C GLU A 3 40.34 -67.55 -23.93
N PHE A 4 39.27 -66.81 -23.56
CA PHE A 4 38.48 -66.93 -22.30
C PHE A 4 39.21 -66.86 -20.92
N GLY A 5 38.57 -66.60 -19.77
CA GLY A 5 37.19 -66.22 -19.44
C GLY A 5 37.04 -65.90 -17.92
N ASN A 6 36.02 -65.12 -17.54
CA ASN A 6 35.65 -64.78 -16.15
C ASN A 6 34.82 -65.94 -15.51
N PRO A 7 34.63 -66.07 -14.16
CA PRO A 7 33.50 -65.38 -13.50
C PRO A 7 33.57 -65.07 -11.96
N ASP A 8 32.90 -63.97 -11.58
CA ASP A 8 31.91 -63.74 -10.49
C ASP A 8 32.09 -64.04 -8.97
N SER A 9 31.43 -63.15 -8.20
CA SER A 9 30.80 -63.30 -6.86
C SER A 9 31.66 -63.13 -5.58
N CYS A 10 31.13 -62.75 -4.40
CA CYS A 10 30.14 -61.71 -3.99
C CYS A 10 30.13 -61.56 -2.43
N ILE A 11 29.50 -60.50 -1.88
CA ILE A 11 28.90 -60.36 -0.52
C ILE A 11 29.77 -59.99 0.73
N ALA A 12 29.14 -59.19 1.61
CA ALA A 12 29.29 -59.01 3.09
C ALA A 12 29.98 -57.76 3.68
N ILE A 13 29.10 -56.90 4.19
CA ILE A 13 29.21 -55.72 5.07
C ILE A 13 29.64 -56.07 6.51
N GLN A 14 30.44 -55.21 7.15
CA GLN A 14 30.39 -54.72 8.56
C GLN A 14 31.66 -53.87 8.84
N ALA A 15 31.78 -52.91 9.77
CA ALA A 15 30.95 -51.97 10.52
C ALA A 15 31.87 -51.32 11.60
N GLU A 16 31.52 -50.16 12.17
CA GLU A 16 32.19 -49.51 13.35
C GLU A 16 33.61 -48.91 13.13
N SER A 17 34.07 -47.84 13.81
CA SER A 17 33.51 -46.95 14.86
C SER A 17 34.08 -45.50 14.76
N VAL A 18 33.61 -44.59 15.62
CA VAL A 18 33.88 -43.14 15.63
C VAL A 18 34.97 -42.74 16.65
N THR A 19 35.87 -41.79 16.33
CA THR A 19 36.44 -40.88 17.36
C THR A 19 37.17 -39.62 16.83
N SER A 20 37.04 -38.52 17.60
CA SER A 20 38.03 -37.45 17.83
C SER A 20 38.14 -36.23 16.89
N MET A 21 37.62 -35.12 17.43
CA MET A 21 37.70 -33.69 17.07
C MET A 21 39.11 -33.05 16.91
N HIS A 22 39.10 -31.86 16.26
CA HIS A 22 39.96 -30.65 16.51
C HIS A 22 41.39 -30.62 15.89
N LEU A 23 41.93 -29.51 15.33
CA LEU A 23 41.58 -28.06 15.36
C LEU A 23 42.28 -27.21 14.24
N PHE A 24 41.79 -25.96 14.04
CA PHE A 24 42.42 -24.71 13.48
C PHE A 24 42.89 -24.53 12.00
N TYR A 25 42.03 -23.86 11.21
CA TYR A 25 42.17 -22.52 10.56
C TYR A 25 43.35 -22.05 9.67
N SER A 26 42.96 -21.31 8.60
CA SER A 26 43.69 -20.27 7.82
C SER A 26 44.78 -20.71 6.81
N SER A 27 44.95 -20.10 5.61
CA SER A 27 44.14 -19.15 4.82
C SER A 27 44.70 -18.93 3.38
N ILE A 28 43.91 -18.32 2.48
CA ILE A 28 44.29 -17.63 1.20
C ILE A 28 44.40 -18.47 -0.11
N LEU A 29 43.58 -18.06 -1.10
CA LEU A 29 43.53 -18.38 -2.55
C LEU A 29 44.44 -17.40 -3.36
N PRO A 30 44.58 -17.41 -4.73
CA PRO A 30 43.91 -18.21 -5.78
C PRO A 30 44.85 -18.79 -6.87
N ILE A 31 44.29 -19.49 -7.88
CA ILE A 31 44.51 -19.23 -9.33
C ILE A 31 43.41 -19.94 -10.16
N TYR A 32 43.01 -19.31 -11.27
CA TYR A 32 41.87 -19.66 -12.13
C TYR A 32 42.09 -20.91 -13.01
N SER A 33 41.01 -21.65 -13.30
CA SER A 33 40.67 -22.10 -14.68
C SER A 33 39.24 -22.64 -14.83
N LEU A 34 38.50 -22.04 -15.78
CA LEU A 34 37.36 -22.53 -16.57
C LEU A 34 36.40 -23.59 -15.97
N LEU A 35 35.12 -23.22 -15.77
CA LEU A 35 34.01 -23.56 -16.68
C LEU A 35 32.67 -22.94 -16.23
N GLN A 36 31.72 -22.84 -17.18
CA GLN A 36 30.32 -22.39 -17.01
C GLN A 36 30.07 -20.88 -16.83
N LEU A 37 30.05 -20.17 -17.96
CA LEU A 37 29.18 -19.00 -18.13
C LEU A 37 27.71 -19.45 -18.18
N ILE A 38 27.10 -19.60 -17.01
CA ILE A 38 25.64 -19.52 -16.88
C ILE A 38 25.33 -18.13 -16.37
N ASN A 39 24.63 -17.32 -17.18
CA ASN A 39 24.02 -16.09 -16.70
C ASN A 39 22.87 -16.44 -15.75
N VAL A 40 23.21 -16.74 -14.49
CA VAL A 40 22.25 -16.70 -13.40
C VAL A 40 22.00 -15.23 -13.12
N ALA A 41 20.97 -14.67 -13.76
CA ALA A 41 20.40 -13.42 -13.28
C ALA A 41 19.91 -13.69 -11.85
N GLU A 42 20.59 -13.13 -10.86
CA GLU A 42 20.20 -13.26 -9.46
C GLU A 42 18.76 -12.76 -9.32
N ALA A 43 17.87 -13.62 -8.83
CA ALA A 43 16.51 -13.23 -8.54
C ALA A 43 16.55 -12.24 -7.37
N VAL A 44 16.40 -10.95 -7.67
CA VAL A 44 16.38 -9.88 -6.67
C VAL A 44 15.31 -10.21 -5.63
N TYR A 45 15.76 -10.52 -4.42
CA TYR A 45 14.88 -10.87 -3.32
C TYR A 45 14.17 -9.61 -2.80
N TYR A 46 12.91 -9.45 -3.17
CA TYR A 46 12.04 -8.43 -2.59
C TYR A 46 11.44 -8.95 -1.28
N PRO A 47 11.74 -8.32 -0.12
CA PRO A 47 11.11 -8.71 1.13
C PRO A 47 9.58 -8.46 1.06
N PRO A 48 8.75 -9.27 1.74
CA PRO A 48 7.30 -9.08 1.75
C PRO A 48 6.91 -7.70 2.29
N ASP A 49 6.05 -7.00 1.56
CA ASP A 49 5.54 -5.69 1.96
C ASP A 49 4.30 -5.76 2.89
N ALA A 50 3.77 -4.62 3.34
CA ALA A 50 2.61 -4.59 4.24
C ALA A 50 1.33 -5.20 3.62
N VAL A 51 1.15 -5.09 2.30
CA VAL A 51 0.05 -5.67 1.54
C VAL A 51 0.25 -7.18 1.35
N ASP A 52 1.50 -7.61 1.17
CA ASP A 52 1.88 -9.03 1.12
C ASP A 52 1.57 -9.74 2.45
N ILE A 53 1.89 -9.11 3.58
CA ILE A 53 1.56 -9.62 4.93
C ILE A 53 0.03 -9.67 5.15
N LEU A 54 -0.70 -8.65 4.68
CA LEU A 54 -2.16 -8.58 4.76
C LEU A 54 -2.84 -9.69 3.92
N ALA A 55 -2.29 -9.99 2.74
CA ALA A 55 -2.72 -11.09 1.89
C ALA A 55 -2.49 -12.45 2.56
N ALA A 56 -1.32 -12.66 3.17
CA ALA A 56 -0.99 -13.90 3.88
C ALA A 56 -1.93 -14.15 5.08
N LYS A 57 -2.21 -13.11 5.88
CA LYS A 57 -3.18 -13.17 7.00
C LYS A 57 -4.60 -13.48 6.50
N GLY A 58 -5.04 -12.84 5.42
CA GLY A 58 -6.34 -13.09 4.79
C GLY A 58 -6.49 -14.51 4.23
N LEU A 59 -5.44 -15.06 3.62
CA LEU A 59 -5.41 -16.44 3.10
C LEU A 59 -5.65 -17.49 4.20
N VAL A 60 -5.09 -17.28 5.40
CA VAL A 60 -5.32 -18.19 6.54
C VAL A 60 -6.78 -18.14 6.99
N LYS A 61 -7.37 -16.95 7.12
CA LYS A 61 -8.80 -16.78 7.44
C LYS A 61 -9.69 -17.46 6.39
N LEU A 62 -9.40 -17.26 5.11
CA LEU A 62 -10.14 -17.83 3.99
C LEU A 62 -10.06 -19.37 3.99
N ALA A 63 -8.89 -19.94 4.21
CA ALA A 63 -8.72 -21.39 4.28
C ALA A 63 -9.52 -22.00 5.45
N ALA A 64 -9.57 -21.32 6.61
CA ALA A 64 -10.40 -21.72 7.73
C ALA A 64 -11.90 -21.57 7.45
N TYR A 65 -12.31 -20.51 6.74
CA TYR A 65 -13.69 -20.31 6.31
C TYR A 65 -14.15 -21.42 5.35
N GLN A 66 -13.38 -21.69 4.29
CA GLN A 66 -13.69 -22.74 3.32
C GLN A 66 -13.78 -24.12 3.99
N ALA A 67 -12.86 -24.45 4.91
CA ALA A 67 -12.88 -25.73 5.62
C ALA A 67 -14.12 -25.93 6.50
N LYS A 68 -14.80 -24.85 6.90
CA LYS A 68 -16.01 -24.88 7.73
C LYS A 68 -17.31 -24.84 6.91
N HIS A 69 -17.36 -24.05 5.85
CA HIS A 69 -18.61 -23.77 5.11
C HIS A 69 -18.68 -24.43 3.73
N ASP A 70 -17.53 -24.66 3.08
CA ASP A 70 -17.43 -25.16 1.71
C ASP A 70 -16.51 -26.41 1.59
N PRO A 71 -16.67 -27.46 2.43
CA PRO A 71 -15.72 -28.58 2.49
C PRO A 71 -15.61 -29.37 1.17
N ASP A 72 -16.68 -29.39 0.36
CA ASP A 72 -16.75 -30.08 -0.93
C ASP A 72 -16.35 -29.18 -2.13
N ASN A 73 -15.93 -27.93 -1.89
CA ASN A 73 -15.53 -27.04 -2.97
C ASN A 73 -14.26 -27.55 -3.65
N LYS A 74 -14.39 -27.90 -4.93
CA LYS A 74 -13.30 -28.43 -5.76
C LYS A 74 -12.18 -27.41 -5.99
N CYS A 75 -12.41 -26.13 -5.69
CA CYS A 75 -11.40 -25.10 -5.65
C CYS A 75 -11.17 -24.55 -4.22
N THR A 76 -9.99 -24.86 -3.68
CA THR A 76 -9.55 -24.48 -2.33
C THR A 76 -8.25 -23.71 -2.39
N VAL A 77 -7.91 -22.97 -1.32
CA VAL A 77 -6.58 -22.35 -1.16
C VAL A 77 -5.40 -23.32 -1.41
N LYS A 78 -5.58 -24.64 -1.21
CA LYS A 78 -4.52 -25.66 -1.40
C LYS A 78 -4.26 -26.01 -2.87
N ASN A 79 -5.31 -26.14 -3.68
CA ASN A 79 -5.22 -26.57 -5.08
C ASN A 79 -5.47 -25.46 -6.11
N ALA A 80 -5.90 -24.28 -5.65
CA ALA A 80 -6.05 -23.09 -6.48
C ALA A 80 -4.74 -22.66 -7.13
N ILE A 81 -4.87 -22.10 -8.33
CA ILE A 81 -3.76 -21.65 -9.13
C ILE A 81 -3.10 -20.39 -8.54
N LYS A 82 -1.79 -20.45 -8.32
CA LYS A 82 -1.00 -19.40 -7.66
C LYS A 82 -0.49 -18.34 -8.63
N ARG A 83 -1.16 -17.19 -8.76
CA ARG A 83 -0.65 -15.99 -9.47
C ARG A 83 0.51 -15.36 -8.67
N LYS A 84 1.63 -15.03 -9.31
CA LYS A 84 2.84 -14.41 -8.71
C LYS A 84 3.13 -13.05 -9.34
N GLU A 85 4.06 -12.31 -8.76
CA GLU A 85 4.54 -11.03 -9.31
C GLU A 85 5.38 -11.25 -10.59
N TRP A 86 5.41 -10.28 -11.51
CA TRP A 86 6.19 -10.36 -12.76
C TRP A 86 7.70 -10.43 -12.50
N GLY A 87 8.21 -9.63 -11.55
CA GLY A 87 9.58 -9.70 -11.05
C GLY A 87 9.95 -11.07 -10.47
N ASP A 88 8.99 -11.78 -9.86
CA ASP A 88 9.18 -13.13 -9.31
C ASP A 88 9.26 -14.25 -10.39
N LEU A 89 9.04 -13.94 -11.67
CA LEU A 89 9.19 -14.91 -12.77
C LEU A 89 10.63 -15.05 -13.26
N SER A 90 10.97 -16.25 -13.75
CA SER A 90 12.17 -16.45 -14.55
C SER A 90 12.06 -15.78 -15.92
N GLY A 91 13.20 -15.44 -16.53
CA GLY A 91 13.23 -14.83 -17.86
C GLY A 91 12.55 -15.67 -18.94
N ALA A 92 12.65 -17.00 -18.88
CA ALA A 92 11.98 -17.91 -19.81
C ALA A 92 10.44 -17.82 -19.73
N GLU A 93 9.90 -17.63 -18.53
CA GLU A 93 8.44 -17.53 -18.31
C GLU A 93 7.88 -16.17 -18.73
N ARG A 94 8.65 -15.10 -18.52
CA ARG A 94 8.34 -13.77 -19.07
C ARG A 94 8.34 -13.78 -20.60
N ILE A 95 9.35 -14.40 -21.20
CA ILE A 95 9.46 -14.60 -22.66
C ILE A 95 8.25 -15.38 -23.19
N ALA A 96 7.94 -16.54 -22.60
CA ALA A 96 6.82 -17.38 -23.03
C ALA A 96 5.46 -16.67 -22.98
N TYR A 97 5.27 -15.74 -22.04
CA TYR A 97 4.09 -14.88 -22.03
C TYR A 97 4.14 -13.84 -23.16
N THR A 98 5.23 -13.08 -23.30
CA THR A 98 5.35 -12.08 -24.38
C THR A 98 5.16 -12.68 -25.77
N ASP A 99 5.60 -13.92 -25.98
CA ASP A 99 5.45 -14.64 -27.25
C ASP A 99 4.00 -15.08 -27.49
N ALA A 100 3.26 -15.42 -26.43
CA ALA A 100 1.83 -15.67 -26.53
C ALA A 100 1.05 -14.39 -26.88
N VAL A 101 1.44 -13.24 -26.34
CA VAL A 101 0.83 -11.95 -26.68
C VAL A 101 1.11 -11.58 -28.14
N LEU A 102 2.36 -11.71 -28.60
CA LEU A 102 2.74 -11.49 -30.00
C LEU A 102 2.03 -12.48 -30.95
N CYS A 103 1.79 -13.72 -30.51
CA CYS A 103 0.96 -14.67 -31.24
C CYS A 103 -0.51 -14.22 -31.32
N LEU A 104 -1.09 -13.67 -30.26
CA LEU A 104 -2.47 -13.19 -30.28
C LEU A 104 -2.62 -11.96 -31.21
N GLN A 105 -1.56 -11.15 -31.33
CA GLN A 105 -1.46 -10.05 -32.28
C GLN A 105 -1.30 -10.50 -33.75
N SER A 106 -0.84 -11.74 -34.01
CA SER A 106 -0.67 -12.25 -35.38
C SER A 106 -1.86 -13.10 -35.89
N LYS A 107 -2.77 -13.52 -35.01
CA LYS A 107 -4.03 -14.18 -35.38
C LYS A 107 -5.06 -13.16 -35.86
N PRO A 108 -5.89 -13.46 -36.88
CA PRO A 108 -6.92 -12.55 -37.38
C PRO A 108 -8.02 -12.27 -36.34
N SER A 109 -8.56 -11.05 -36.33
CA SER A 109 -9.71 -10.66 -35.50
C SER A 109 -10.97 -11.49 -35.81
N ILE A 110 -11.80 -11.74 -34.79
CA ILE A 110 -13.13 -12.39 -34.93
C ILE A 110 -14.30 -11.41 -34.87
N THR A 111 -14.09 -10.16 -34.44
CA THR A 111 -15.10 -9.11 -34.49
C THR A 111 -15.44 -8.78 -35.96
N PRO A 112 -16.73 -8.73 -36.34
CA PRO A 112 -17.13 -8.40 -37.71
C PRO A 112 -16.56 -7.08 -38.20
N SER A 113 -16.03 -7.06 -39.43
CA SER A 113 -15.42 -5.88 -40.05
C SER A 113 -16.40 -4.72 -40.28
N GLU A 114 -17.70 -5.02 -40.28
CA GLU A 114 -18.79 -4.06 -40.41
C GLU A 114 -19.03 -3.28 -39.11
N ILE A 115 -18.57 -3.82 -37.97
CA ILE A 115 -18.75 -3.25 -36.63
C ILE A 115 -17.45 -2.58 -36.17
N VAL A 116 -16.29 -3.21 -36.41
CA VAL A 116 -14.97 -2.64 -36.06
C VAL A 116 -14.03 -2.72 -37.27
N PRO A 117 -14.12 -1.78 -38.23
CA PRO A 117 -13.36 -1.82 -39.48
C PRO A 117 -11.83 -1.77 -39.32
N GLY A 118 -11.35 -1.30 -38.17
CA GLY A 118 -9.94 -1.21 -37.80
C GLY A 118 -9.34 -2.45 -37.15
N ALA A 119 -10.15 -3.41 -36.69
CA ALA A 119 -9.62 -4.63 -36.06
C ALA A 119 -8.86 -5.48 -37.09
N ARG A 120 -7.64 -5.92 -36.75
CA ARG A 120 -6.84 -6.81 -37.61
C ARG A 120 -6.43 -8.09 -36.89
N SER A 121 -6.34 -8.04 -35.57
CA SER A 121 -5.82 -9.11 -34.73
C SER A 121 -6.81 -9.60 -33.68
N ARG A 122 -6.61 -10.82 -33.15
CA ARG A 122 -7.33 -11.28 -31.96
C ARG A 122 -7.10 -10.39 -30.75
N TYR A 123 -5.96 -9.69 -30.69
CA TYR A 123 -5.67 -8.70 -29.66
C TYR A 123 -6.59 -7.46 -29.80
N ASP A 124 -6.85 -6.99 -31.02
CA ASP A 124 -7.76 -5.86 -31.28
C ASP A 124 -9.21 -6.16 -30.85
N ASP A 125 -9.65 -7.43 -30.89
CA ASP A 125 -11.00 -7.81 -30.41
C ASP A 125 -11.20 -7.50 -28.92
N PHE A 126 -10.15 -7.61 -28.10
CA PHE A 126 -10.20 -7.26 -26.68
C PHE A 126 -10.24 -5.73 -26.49
N VAL A 127 -9.43 -5.00 -27.25
CA VAL A 127 -9.44 -3.52 -27.25
C VAL A 127 -10.82 -3.00 -27.65
N ALA A 128 -11.41 -3.55 -28.72
CA ALA A 128 -12.75 -3.20 -29.18
C ALA A 128 -13.84 -3.46 -28.14
N ALA A 129 -13.80 -4.61 -27.45
CA ALA A 129 -14.78 -4.93 -26.39
C ALA A 129 -14.72 -3.91 -25.25
N HIS A 130 -13.51 -3.52 -24.82
CA HIS A 130 -13.32 -2.50 -23.79
C HIS A 130 -13.78 -1.11 -24.24
N MET A 131 -13.41 -0.68 -25.45
CA MET A 131 -13.88 0.60 -26.03
C MET A 131 -15.42 0.67 -26.01
N ASN A 132 -16.08 -0.37 -26.50
CA ASN A 132 -17.54 -0.44 -26.62
C ASN A 132 -18.25 -0.37 -25.26
N GLN A 133 -17.67 -0.97 -24.23
CA GLN A 133 -18.28 -1.08 -22.90
C GLN A 133 -17.73 -0.09 -21.86
N THR A 134 -16.82 0.82 -22.24
CA THR A 134 -16.10 1.73 -21.33
C THR A 134 -17.03 2.49 -20.37
N PHE A 135 -18.20 2.94 -20.85
CA PHE A 135 -19.20 3.68 -20.06
C PHE A 135 -20.08 2.82 -19.13
N THR A 136 -20.00 1.49 -19.20
CA THR A 136 -20.76 0.55 -18.34
C THR A 136 -19.85 -0.26 -17.40
N ILE A 137 -18.53 -0.18 -17.59
CA ILE A 137 -17.51 -0.96 -16.85
C ILE A 137 -16.58 -0.10 -15.98
N HIS A 138 -16.73 1.22 -15.96
CA HIS A 138 -15.99 2.14 -15.08
C HIS A 138 -16.96 3.02 -14.31
N GLY A 139 -16.64 3.37 -13.06
CA GLY A 139 -17.53 4.13 -12.16
C GLY A 139 -18.89 3.44 -11.95
N THR A 140 -18.94 2.12 -12.12
CA THR A 140 -20.12 1.26 -12.10
C THR A 140 -19.97 0.14 -11.07
N GLY A 141 -21.07 -0.51 -10.69
CA GLY A 141 -21.00 -1.75 -9.89
C GLY A 141 -20.43 -2.94 -10.65
N ASN A 142 -20.35 -2.86 -11.99
CA ASN A 142 -19.76 -3.90 -12.83
C ASN A 142 -18.22 -3.92 -12.78
N PHE A 143 -17.59 -2.78 -12.46
CA PHE A 143 -16.16 -2.51 -12.69
C PHE A 143 -15.22 -3.67 -12.31
N LEU A 144 -15.28 -4.12 -11.06
CA LEU A 144 -14.36 -5.13 -10.52
C LEU A 144 -14.60 -6.52 -11.11
N GLY A 145 -15.87 -6.94 -11.20
CA GLY A 145 -16.24 -8.24 -11.75
C GLY A 145 -15.98 -8.35 -13.25
N TRP A 146 -16.32 -7.31 -14.02
CA TRP A 146 -16.08 -7.27 -15.45
C TRP A 146 -14.59 -7.34 -15.78
N HIS A 147 -13.74 -6.54 -15.11
CA HIS A 147 -12.30 -6.57 -15.35
C HIS A 147 -11.64 -7.90 -14.93
N ARG A 148 -12.12 -8.53 -13.84
CA ARG A 148 -11.74 -9.90 -13.48
C ARG A 148 -12.07 -10.90 -14.61
N TYR A 149 -13.25 -10.78 -15.22
CA TYR A 149 -13.64 -11.63 -16.33
C TYR A 149 -12.82 -11.34 -17.60
N PHE A 150 -12.59 -10.08 -17.91
CA PHE A 150 -11.79 -9.62 -19.05
C PHE A 150 -10.37 -10.21 -19.03
N VAL A 151 -9.67 -10.11 -17.90
CA VAL A 151 -8.32 -10.69 -17.72
C VAL A 151 -8.35 -12.23 -17.83
N HIS A 152 -9.39 -12.90 -17.30
CA HIS A 152 -9.54 -14.35 -17.44
C HIS A 152 -9.77 -14.80 -18.89
N VAL A 153 -10.63 -14.11 -19.64
CA VAL A 153 -10.92 -14.43 -21.05
C VAL A 153 -9.68 -14.17 -21.93
N TYR A 154 -8.93 -13.11 -21.65
CA TYR A 154 -7.67 -12.82 -22.34
C TYR A 154 -6.61 -13.91 -22.12
N GLU A 155 -6.37 -14.33 -20.88
CA GLU A 155 -5.41 -15.42 -20.63
C GLU A 155 -5.90 -16.76 -21.19
N LYS A 156 -7.21 -17.03 -21.16
CA LYS A 156 -7.75 -18.20 -21.85
C LYS A 156 -7.40 -18.17 -23.34
N ALA A 157 -7.54 -17.03 -24.03
CA ALA A 157 -7.14 -16.89 -25.43
C ALA A 157 -5.63 -17.12 -25.65
N LEU A 158 -4.75 -16.57 -24.79
CA LEU A 158 -3.31 -16.84 -24.83
C LEU A 158 -2.97 -18.33 -24.75
N ARG A 159 -3.76 -19.10 -23.99
CA ARG A 159 -3.47 -20.51 -23.68
C ARG A 159 -4.10 -21.47 -24.69
N ASP A 160 -5.38 -21.28 -25.01
CA ASP A 160 -6.14 -22.13 -25.92
C ASP A 160 -5.73 -21.89 -27.38
N GLU A 161 -5.39 -20.64 -27.75
CA GLU A 161 -5.09 -20.28 -29.15
C GLU A 161 -3.60 -20.13 -29.42
N CYS A 162 -2.83 -19.62 -28.46
CA CYS A 162 -1.39 -19.36 -28.58
C CYS A 162 -0.52 -20.34 -27.78
N GLY A 163 -1.11 -21.37 -27.20
CA GLY A 163 -0.39 -22.50 -26.60
C GLY A 163 0.34 -22.16 -25.31
N TYR A 164 0.15 -20.97 -24.73
CA TYR A 164 0.76 -20.56 -23.47
C TYR A 164 0.51 -21.61 -22.36
N LYS A 165 1.56 -22.00 -21.65
CA LYS A 165 1.50 -23.01 -20.57
C LYS A 165 1.60 -22.40 -19.17
N GLY A 166 2.00 -21.12 -19.08
CA GLY A 166 1.75 -20.30 -17.91
C GLY A 166 0.26 -19.95 -17.80
N TYR A 167 -0.08 -19.11 -16.84
CA TYR A 167 -1.47 -18.96 -16.39
C TYR A 167 -1.76 -17.61 -15.73
N GLN A 168 -3.04 -17.24 -15.77
CA GLN A 168 -3.62 -16.00 -15.27
C GLN A 168 -5.18 -15.96 -15.31
N PRO A 169 -6.02 -17.05 -15.25
CA PRO A 169 -5.85 -18.43 -14.73
C PRO A 169 -6.65 -19.66 -15.36
N VAL A 170 -6.34 -20.90 -14.93
CA VAL A 170 -7.15 -22.18 -15.01
C VAL A 170 -7.43 -22.84 -16.39
N SER A 171 -7.23 -24.14 -16.67
CA SER A 171 -6.56 -25.33 -16.07
C SER A 171 -5.88 -26.11 -17.25
N PHE A 172 -5.14 -27.21 -17.17
CA PHE A 172 -4.99 -28.32 -16.20
C PHE A 172 -3.54 -28.92 -16.26
N ILE A 173 -3.30 -30.06 -15.60
CA ILE A 173 -2.09 -30.93 -15.61
C ILE A 173 -0.73 -30.19 -15.62
N ALA A 174 -0.23 -29.83 -14.43
CA ALA A 174 1.20 -29.91 -14.06
C ALA A 174 1.37 -29.58 -12.56
N ALA A 175 1.44 -30.60 -11.70
CA ALA A 175 1.53 -30.41 -10.25
C ALA A 175 2.92 -29.96 -9.74
N LEU A 176 3.91 -29.73 -10.62
CA LEU A 176 5.31 -29.48 -10.25
C LEU A 176 5.98 -28.26 -10.92
N VAL A 177 5.27 -27.48 -11.75
CA VAL A 177 5.80 -26.21 -12.31
C VAL A 177 4.69 -25.15 -12.30
N ASN A 178 4.79 -24.12 -11.45
CA ASN A 178 3.67 -23.21 -11.15
C ASN A 178 4.10 -21.74 -10.95
N ASN A 179 4.39 -21.02 -12.04
CA ASN A 179 4.78 -19.60 -12.05
C ASN A 179 3.90 -18.78 -13.03
N LYS A 180 3.37 -17.63 -12.57
CA LYS A 180 2.14 -16.94 -13.07
C LYS A 180 2.17 -15.45 -12.66
N GLN A 181 1.30 -14.53 -13.14
CA GLN A 181 1.66 -13.08 -13.23
C GLN A 181 0.67 -12.02 -12.66
N TYR A 182 1.23 -10.93 -12.10
CA TYR A 182 0.64 -9.59 -11.81
C TYR A 182 1.77 -8.54 -11.61
N TRP A 183 1.48 -7.23 -11.71
CA TRP A 183 2.45 -6.15 -11.44
C TRP A 183 2.29 -5.57 -10.03
N ASN A 184 3.19 -5.85 -9.08
CA ASN A 184 3.15 -5.14 -7.78
C ASN A 184 3.71 -3.72 -7.96
N TRP A 185 2.83 -2.73 -8.03
CA TRP A 185 3.20 -1.31 -8.14
C TRP A 185 4.14 -0.87 -7.01
N GLY A 186 3.90 -1.32 -5.79
CA GLY A 186 4.63 -0.87 -4.60
C GLY A 186 6.14 -1.12 -4.66
N ARG A 187 6.57 -2.20 -5.33
CA ARG A 187 8.00 -2.54 -5.55
C ARG A 187 8.72 -1.53 -6.46
N TYR A 188 8.00 -0.89 -7.36
CA TYR A 188 8.56 -0.12 -8.47
C TYR A 188 8.09 1.35 -8.52
N ALA A 189 7.19 1.76 -7.63
CA ALA A 189 6.59 3.09 -7.64
C ALA A 189 7.59 4.26 -7.46
N ALA A 190 8.80 3.99 -6.93
CA ALA A 190 9.88 4.97 -6.83
C ALA A 190 10.74 5.08 -8.11
N ASP A 191 10.80 4.01 -8.92
CA ASP A 191 11.52 3.93 -10.18
C ASP A 191 10.82 2.94 -11.13
N PRO A 192 9.73 3.37 -11.80
CA PRO A 192 8.99 2.49 -12.69
C PRO A 192 9.76 2.18 -13.98
N ILE A 193 10.70 3.05 -14.38
CA ILE A 193 11.44 2.96 -15.65
C ILE A 193 12.38 1.75 -15.63
N HIS A 194 13.13 1.55 -14.53
CA HIS A 194 14.04 0.41 -14.40
C HIS A 194 13.37 -0.84 -13.81
N SER A 195 12.03 -0.87 -13.72
CA SER A 195 11.31 -2.06 -13.30
C SER A 195 11.49 -3.21 -14.30
N PRO A 196 11.45 -4.49 -13.88
CA PRO A 196 11.50 -5.63 -14.79
C PRO A 196 10.34 -5.70 -15.79
N LEU A 197 9.33 -4.83 -15.63
CA LEU A 197 8.21 -4.66 -16.55
C LEU A 197 8.52 -3.68 -17.69
N PHE A 198 9.36 -2.67 -17.45
CA PHE A 198 9.62 -1.55 -18.37
C PHE A 198 11.11 -1.30 -18.68
N ASP A 199 12.03 -2.18 -18.24
CA ASP A 199 13.48 -2.09 -18.49
C ASP A 199 13.90 -2.18 -19.98
N GLY A 200 12.97 -2.48 -20.90
CA GLY A 200 13.23 -2.60 -22.34
C GLY A 200 13.96 -3.87 -22.77
N SER A 201 14.24 -4.80 -21.84
CA SER A 201 14.83 -6.11 -22.11
C SER A 201 13.89 -7.02 -22.90
N ARG A 202 14.42 -8.15 -23.38
CA ARG A 202 13.62 -9.22 -24.00
C ARG A 202 12.58 -9.85 -23.05
N THR A 203 12.75 -9.63 -21.76
CA THR A 203 11.95 -10.16 -20.64
C THR A 203 11.00 -9.11 -20.02
N SER A 204 10.74 -8.00 -20.72
CA SER A 204 9.86 -6.91 -20.28
C SER A 204 8.57 -6.84 -21.10
N MET A 205 7.64 -5.96 -20.71
CA MET A 205 6.55 -5.49 -21.57
C MET A 205 7.02 -4.44 -22.60
N SER A 206 8.31 -4.42 -22.96
CA SER A 206 9.01 -3.36 -23.69
C SER A 206 9.28 -2.10 -22.86
N GLY A 207 10.14 -1.24 -23.39
CA GLY A 207 10.67 -0.10 -22.65
C GLY A 207 9.73 1.10 -22.52
N ASN A 208 10.31 2.20 -22.06
CA ASN A 208 9.75 3.54 -22.23
C ASN A 208 9.76 3.95 -23.72
N GLY A 209 8.95 4.95 -24.07
CA GLY A 209 8.99 5.60 -25.38
C GLY A 209 10.21 6.51 -25.54
N LEU A 210 10.53 6.87 -26.78
CA LEU A 210 11.45 7.97 -27.08
C LEU A 210 10.97 9.26 -26.37
N TYR A 211 11.91 10.11 -25.96
CA TYR A 211 11.56 11.42 -25.38
C TYR A 211 10.71 12.25 -26.37
N TYR A 212 9.61 12.81 -25.86
CA TYR A 212 8.68 13.65 -26.59
C TYR A 212 8.28 14.85 -25.72
N ASN A 213 8.51 16.06 -26.23
CA ASN A 213 8.26 17.27 -25.45
C ASN A 213 6.76 17.63 -25.45
N TYR A 214 6.12 17.55 -24.29
CA TYR A 214 4.73 17.96 -24.06
C TYR A 214 4.52 18.42 -22.61
N THR A 215 3.39 19.06 -22.32
CA THR A 215 3.14 19.75 -21.03
C THR A 215 2.60 18.85 -19.90
N GLY A 216 2.48 17.55 -20.12
CA GLY A 216 1.77 16.63 -19.22
C GLY A 216 0.34 16.32 -19.66
N VAL A 217 -0.34 15.45 -18.90
CA VAL A 217 -1.69 14.94 -19.21
C VAL A 217 -2.72 15.61 -18.31
N THR A 218 -3.75 16.22 -18.90
CA THR A 218 -4.83 16.88 -18.16
C THR A 218 -5.88 15.89 -17.66
N LEU A 219 -6.29 16.02 -16.40
CA LEU A 219 -7.41 15.28 -15.78
C LEU A 219 -8.59 16.23 -15.56
N PRO A 220 -9.60 16.28 -16.46
CA PRO A 220 -10.61 17.36 -16.46
C PRO A 220 -11.50 17.43 -15.23
N LEU A 221 -11.66 16.32 -14.50
CA LEU A 221 -12.52 16.22 -13.31
C LEU A 221 -11.80 16.60 -12.00
N ALA A 222 -10.49 16.88 -12.05
CA ALA A 222 -9.69 17.19 -10.86
C ALA A 222 -9.45 18.71 -10.68
N PRO A 223 -9.30 19.20 -9.43
CA PRO A 223 -8.92 20.58 -9.16
C PRO A 223 -7.40 20.78 -9.32
N ALA A 224 -6.98 21.99 -9.68
CA ALA A 224 -5.56 22.34 -9.68
C ALA A 224 -4.97 22.31 -8.26
N PRO A 225 -3.71 21.85 -8.06
CA PRO A 225 -2.74 21.42 -9.09
C PRO A 225 -2.87 19.95 -9.54
N PHE A 226 -3.80 19.18 -8.97
CA PHE A 226 -4.00 17.74 -9.25
C PHE A 226 -4.70 17.46 -10.60
N ASN A 227 -5.01 18.50 -11.37
CA ASN A 227 -5.63 18.42 -12.69
C ASN A 227 -4.65 18.21 -13.85
N LEU A 228 -3.35 18.08 -13.55
CA LEU A 228 -2.29 17.85 -14.51
C LEU A 228 -1.30 16.81 -13.95
N ILE A 229 -1.12 15.70 -14.67
CA ILE A 229 -0.02 14.77 -14.43
C ILE A 229 1.20 15.31 -15.18
N PRO A 230 2.30 15.68 -14.49
CA PRO A 230 3.51 16.16 -15.16
C PRO A 230 4.09 15.08 -16.09
N PRO A 231 4.70 15.46 -17.22
CA PRO A 231 5.30 14.51 -18.14
C PRO A 231 6.47 13.77 -17.49
N GLY A 232 6.70 12.53 -17.92
CA GLY A 232 7.90 11.76 -17.65
C GLY A 232 9.01 12.08 -18.64
N VAL A 233 9.83 11.08 -18.97
CA VAL A 233 10.98 11.20 -19.87
C VAL A 233 10.80 10.47 -21.21
N GLY A 234 9.58 10.01 -21.51
CA GLY A 234 9.20 9.36 -22.76
C GLY A 234 8.18 10.18 -23.57
N GLY A 235 7.14 9.51 -24.05
CA GLY A 235 5.99 10.06 -24.80
C GLY A 235 5.99 9.74 -26.30
N GLY A 236 7.11 9.30 -26.87
CA GLY A 236 7.26 8.84 -28.25
C GLY A 236 7.09 7.32 -28.40
N CYS A 237 7.42 6.79 -29.58
CA CYS A 237 7.35 5.34 -29.85
C CYS A 237 8.30 4.55 -28.94
N VAL A 238 7.89 3.35 -28.52
CA VAL A 238 8.74 2.37 -27.84
C VAL A 238 9.67 1.70 -28.85
N THR A 239 10.98 1.65 -28.57
CA THR A 239 12.01 1.19 -29.53
C THR A 239 12.75 -0.08 -29.09
N THR A 240 12.55 -0.53 -27.85
CA THR A 240 13.23 -1.68 -27.23
C THR A 240 12.23 -2.75 -26.77
N GLY A 241 12.70 -3.96 -26.47
CA GLY A 241 11.86 -5.07 -26.01
C GLY A 241 10.98 -5.76 -27.07
N PRO A 242 10.08 -6.68 -26.65
CA PRO A 242 9.34 -7.55 -27.57
C PRO A 242 8.31 -6.86 -28.47
N PHE A 243 7.69 -5.79 -27.98
CA PHE A 243 6.55 -5.09 -28.60
C PHE A 243 6.95 -3.80 -29.34
N LYS A 244 8.25 -3.53 -29.54
CA LYS A 244 8.73 -2.37 -30.32
C LYS A 244 8.19 -2.28 -31.76
N ASN A 245 7.76 -3.41 -32.32
CA ASN A 245 7.16 -3.52 -33.66
C ASN A 245 5.62 -3.73 -33.60
N MET A 246 4.99 -3.60 -32.42
CA MET A 246 3.55 -3.71 -32.26
C MET A 246 2.85 -2.53 -32.95
N SER A 247 1.81 -2.84 -33.73
CA SER A 247 0.91 -1.84 -34.33
C SER A 247 -0.32 -1.67 -33.46
N ILE A 248 -0.59 -0.44 -33.03
CA ILE A 248 -1.83 -0.02 -32.38
C ILE A 248 -2.80 0.32 -33.50
N ASN A 249 -3.83 -0.51 -33.72
CA ASN A 249 -4.71 -0.39 -34.89
C ASN A 249 -5.98 0.44 -34.64
N LEU A 250 -6.45 0.50 -33.39
CA LEU A 250 -7.67 1.19 -32.97
C LEU A 250 -7.37 2.50 -32.22
N GLY A 251 -8.39 3.35 -32.08
CA GLY A 251 -8.29 4.65 -31.42
C GLY A 251 -7.38 5.65 -32.14
N PRO A 252 -6.95 6.72 -31.47
CA PRO A 252 -7.37 7.10 -30.12
C PRO A 252 -8.86 7.48 -30.07
N ALA A 253 -9.47 7.37 -28.91
CA ALA A 253 -10.82 7.88 -28.64
C ALA A 253 -10.79 9.05 -27.64
N ALA A 254 -9.83 9.04 -26.71
CA ALA A 254 -9.50 10.12 -25.79
C ALA A 254 -7.97 10.21 -25.62
N ALA A 255 -7.28 10.73 -26.65
CA ALA A 255 -5.82 10.81 -26.69
C ALA A 255 -5.24 11.59 -25.50
N ALA A 256 -4.49 10.91 -24.63
CA ALA A 256 -3.86 11.51 -23.44
C ALA A 256 -2.64 12.39 -23.76
N ILE A 257 -1.96 12.14 -24.89
CA ILE A 257 -0.75 12.87 -25.29
C ILE A 257 -0.91 13.48 -26.69
N PRO A 258 -0.30 14.66 -26.96
CA PRO A 258 -0.41 15.30 -28.26
C PRO A 258 0.41 14.58 -29.35
N GLY A 259 0.06 14.85 -30.61
CA GLY A 259 0.73 14.28 -31.78
C GLY A 259 0.40 12.81 -32.05
N VAL A 260 -0.64 12.25 -31.43
CA VAL A 260 -1.24 10.98 -31.89
C VAL A 260 -2.11 11.27 -33.12
N PRO A 261 -1.97 10.54 -34.24
CA PRO A 261 -2.85 10.70 -35.39
C PRO A 261 -4.32 10.47 -35.01
N PRO A 262 -5.25 11.39 -35.35
CA PRO A 262 -6.66 11.19 -35.08
C PRO A 262 -7.19 9.98 -35.86
N ASN A 263 -8.10 9.21 -35.26
CA ASN A 263 -8.71 8.09 -35.96
C ASN A 263 -9.55 8.57 -37.16
N PRO A 264 -9.56 7.87 -38.30
CA PRO A 264 -10.42 8.24 -39.44
C PRO A 264 -11.93 8.10 -39.17
N GLN A 265 -12.33 7.46 -38.06
CA GLN A 265 -13.72 7.43 -37.58
C GLN A 265 -13.83 8.07 -36.18
N PRO A 266 -14.86 8.91 -35.90
CA PRO A 266 -15.00 9.60 -34.61
C PRO A 266 -15.19 8.71 -33.38
N ASP A 267 -15.58 7.44 -33.57
CA ASP A 267 -15.74 6.42 -32.53
C ASP A 267 -14.43 5.69 -32.18
N GLY A 268 -13.36 5.92 -32.93
CA GLY A 268 -12.07 5.24 -32.78
C GLY A 268 -12.00 3.84 -33.41
N TYR A 269 -13.05 3.36 -34.09
CA TYR A 269 -13.06 2.01 -34.68
C TYR A 269 -12.46 1.92 -36.09
N GLY A 270 -12.11 3.04 -36.70
CA GLY A 270 -11.40 3.08 -37.98
C GLY A 270 -9.98 2.54 -37.88
N TYR A 271 -9.44 2.05 -39.00
CA TYR A 271 -8.06 1.53 -39.06
C TYR A 271 -7.03 2.66 -38.97
N ASN A 272 -6.31 2.74 -37.85
CA ASN A 272 -5.34 3.79 -37.56
C ASN A 272 -3.99 3.22 -37.06
N PRO A 273 -3.28 2.42 -37.87
CA PRO A 273 -2.06 1.71 -37.47
C PRO A 273 -0.92 2.68 -37.13
N ARG A 274 -0.39 2.59 -35.91
CA ARG A 274 0.71 3.42 -35.39
C ARG A 274 1.55 2.66 -34.36
N CYS A 275 2.71 3.20 -34.00
CA CYS A 275 3.58 2.60 -32.99
C CYS A 275 2.92 2.63 -31.59
N LEU A 276 3.26 1.64 -30.75
CA LEU A 276 3.06 1.75 -29.31
C LEU A 276 3.90 2.93 -28.76
N ARG A 277 3.27 3.87 -28.05
CA ARG A 277 3.94 5.00 -27.38
C ARG A 277 3.77 4.89 -25.87
N ARG A 278 4.82 5.19 -25.11
CA ARG A 278 4.76 5.23 -23.63
C ARG A 278 5.48 6.43 -23.07
N ASP A 279 5.01 6.88 -21.92
CA ASP A 279 5.72 7.82 -21.07
C ASP A 279 5.71 7.25 -19.65
N ILE A 280 6.73 6.46 -19.32
CA ILE A 280 6.77 5.76 -18.04
C ILE A 280 6.94 6.78 -16.90
N ASN A 281 5.87 6.99 -16.14
CA ASN A 281 5.67 8.23 -15.38
C ASN A 281 5.77 8.03 -13.86
N VAL A 282 6.89 8.46 -13.27
CA VAL A 282 7.12 8.40 -11.82
C VAL A 282 6.16 9.27 -11.00
N ASN A 283 5.64 10.37 -11.57
CA ASN A 283 4.68 11.24 -10.88
C ASN A 283 3.33 10.52 -10.70
N SER A 284 2.90 9.77 -11.72
CA SER A 284 1.71 8.94 -11.64
C SER A 284 1.93 7.71 -10.74
N ALA A 285 3.12 7.09 -10.80
CA ALA A 285 3.48 5.98 -9.93
C ALA A 285 3.54 6.36 -8.44
N ALA A 286 3.67 7.66 -8.12
CA ALA A 286 3.73 8.13 -6.74
C ALA A 286 2.47 7.77 -5.91
N VAL A 287 1.30 7.62 -6.54
CA VAL A 287 0.04 7.22 -5.87
C VAL A 287 -0.20 5.71 -5.85
N THR A 288 0.71 4.90 -6.41
CA THR A 288 0.62 3.43 -6.44
C THR A 288 1.61 2.74 -5.50
N LYS A 289 2.26 3.49 -4.60
CA LYS A 289 3.14 2.96 -3.54
C LYS A 289 2.37 2.02 -2.59
N THR A 290 3.12 1.17 -1.87
CA THR A 290 2.55 0.18 -0.94
C THR A 290 1.62 0.79 0.10
N ASN A 291 1.92 1.99 0.64
CA ASN A 291 1.05 2.64 1.62
C ASN A 291 -0.34 2.95 1.03
N TYR A 292 -0.43 3.56 -0.17
CA TYR A 292 -1.72 3.81 -0.83
C TYR A 292 -2.50 2.53 -1.10
N THR A 293 -1.81 1.45 -1.46
CA THR A 293 -2.45 0.14 -1.70
C THR A 293 -2.91 -0.52 -0.38
N TYR A 294 -2.15 -0.35 0.70
CA TYR A 294 -2.50 -0.82 2.03
C TYR A 294 -3.72 -0.07 2.57
N ASP A 295 -3.65 1.27 2.59
CA ASP A 295 -4.72 2.17 3.03
C ASP A 295 -6.01 1.94 2.23
N LEU A 296 -5.90 1.71 0.92
CA LEU A 296 -7.04 1.34 0.07
C LEU A 296 -7.78 0.10 0.59
N ILE A 297 -7.05 -0.91 1.10
CA ILE A 297 -7.62 -2.17 1.59
C ILE A 297 -8.09 -2.06 3.06
N THR A 298 -7.36 -1.33 3.90
CA THR A 298 -7.51 -1.35 5.37
C THR A 298 -8.29 -0.17 5.95
N ALA A 299 -8.41 0.96 5.24
CA ALA A 299 -9.10 2.13 5.76
C ALA A 299 -10.57 1.80 6.11
N PRO A 300 -11.08 2.21 7.30
CA PRO A 300 -12.43 1.85 7.74
C PRO A 300 -13.54 2.24 6.76
N LEU A 301 -13.40 3.37 6.06
CA LEU A 301 -14.34 3.83 5.03
C LEU A 301 -14.46 2.81 3.89
N ASN A 302 -13.33 2.25 3.48
CA ASN A 302 -13.23 1.28 2.38
C ASN A 302 -13.66 -0.13 2.81
N SER A 303 -14.14 -0.33 4.03
CA SER A 303 -14.82 -1.58 4.42
C SER A 303 -16.14 -1.80 3.67
N ASP A 304 -16.71 -0.72 3.10
CA ASP A 304 -17.76 -0.76 2.09
C ASP A 304 -17.16 -0.81 0.68
N ILE A 305 -17.70 -1.69 -0.17
CA ILE A 305 -17.30 -1.87 -1.57
C ILE A 305 -17.45 -0.58 -2.40
N TYR A 306 -18.43 0.26 -2.09
CA TYR A 306 -18.62 1.57 -2.72
C TYR A 306 -17.37 2.43 -2.58
N TRP A 307 -16.82 2.52 -1.37
CA TRP A 307 -15.65 3.35 -1.10
C TRP A 307 -14.37 2.69 -1.61
N LEU A 308 -14.24 1.36 -1.50
CA LEU A 308 -13.13 0.63 -2.13
C LEU A 308 -13.03 0.94 -3.62
N GLN A 309 -14.09 0.74 -4.39
CA GLN A 309 -14.05 0.92 -5.85
C GLN A 309 -13.92 2.40 -6.25
N THR A 310 -14.50 3.32 -5.47
CA THR A 310 -14.39 4.77 -5.70
C THR A 310 -12.95 5.27 -5.44
N VAL A 311 -12.35 4.91 -4.30
CA VAL A 311 -10.95 5.29 -3.97
C VAL A 311 -9.94 4.61 -4.90
N MET A 312 -10.22 3.37 -5.32
CA MET A 312 -9.38 2.64 -6.28
C MET A 312 -9.33 3.32 -7.65
N GLN A 313 -10.49 3.76 -8.17
CA GLN A 313 -10.61 4.42 -9.47
C GLN A 313 -10.16 5.88 -9.45
N GLY A 314 -10.47 6.59 -8.35
CA GLY A 314 -10.09 7.99 -8.12
C GLY A 314 -11.27 8.83 -7.65
N GLN A 315 -11.02 9.69 -6.66
CA GLN A 315 -11.90 10.78 -6.25
C GLN A 315 -11.32 12.09 -6.81
N PHE A 316 -11.54 12.29 -8.12
CA PHE A 316 -10.94 13.39 -8.86
C PHE A 316 -11.33 14.76 -8.28
N ASP A 317 -12.58 14.93 -7.86
CA ASP A 317 -13.14 16.14 -7.28
C ASP A 317 -12.36 16.66 -6.06
N VAL A 318 -11.73 15.77 -5.28
CA VAL A 318 -10.85 16.10 -4.15
C VAL A 318 -9.35 15.90 -4.44
N GLY A 319 -8.99 15.73 -5.72
CA GLY A 319 -7.60 15.63 -6.18
C GLY A 319 -6.91 14.28 -5.96
N LEU A 320 -7.66 13.22 -5.64
CA LEU A 320 -7.12 11.89 -5.39
C LEU A 320 -7.26 10.99 -6.62
N TRP A 321 -6.14 10.69 -7.30
CA TRP A 321 -6.17 9.91 -8.55
C TRP A 321 -6.54 8.43 -8.36
N GLY A 322 -6.18 7.81 -7.23
CA GLY A 322 -6.40 6.37 -7.01
C GLY A 322 -5.41 5.47 -7.75
N VAL A 323 -5.34 4.20 -7.33
CA VAL A 323 -4.31 3.25 -7.83
C VAL A 323 -4.57 2.74 -9.26
N HIS A 324 -5.83 2.73 -9.71
CA HIS A 324 -6.20 2.37 -11.09
C HIS A 324 -5.69 3.42 -12.08
N THR A 325 -6.13 4.67 -11.91
CA THR A 325 -5.65 5.82 -12.68
C THR A 325 -4.13 5.97 -12.59
N GLY A 326 -3.56 5.89 -11.38
CA GLY A 326 -2.12 5.94 -11.18
C GLY A 326 -1.37 4.85 -11.94
N GLY A 327 -1.90 3.62 -12.00
CA GLY A 327 -1.29 2.52 -12.74
C GLY A 327 -1.36 2.69 -14.26
N HIS A 328 -2.49 3.16 -14.82
CA HIS A 328 -2.60 3.46 -16.25
C HIS A 328 -1.68 4.60 -16.66
N TYR A 329 -1.71 5.74 -15.96
CA TYR A 329 -0.87 6.88 -16.32
C TYR A 329 0.61 6.73 -15.90
N THR A 330 0.97 5.70 -15.13
CA THR A 330 2.36 5.24 -15.01
C THR A 330 2.87 4.61 -16.31
N ILE A 331 2.00 4.00 -17.12
CA ILE A 331 2.32 3.52 -18.47
C ILE A 331 2.31 4.72 -19.45
N GLY A 332 1.24 5.52 -19.35
CA GLY A 332 1.04 6.74 -20.11
C GLY A 332 1.02 6.50 -21.63
N GLY A 333 1.36 7.55 -22.38
CA GLY A 333 1.49 7.46 -23.83
C GLY A 333 0.20 7.12 -24.58
N ASP A 334 0.33 6.29 -25.62
CA ASP A 334 -0.74 5.88 -26.53
C ASP A 334 -0.56 4.39 -26.89
N PRO A 335 -1.52 3.52 -26.53
CA PRO A 335 -2.84 3.84 -26.00
C PRO A 335 -2.93 3.80 -24.46
N GLY A 336 -1.83 3.58 -23.73
CA GLY A 336 -1.84 3.34 -22.28
C GLY A 336 -2.46 4.44 -21.41
N GLY A 337 -2.43 5.71 -21.87
CA GLY A 337 -3.13 6.83 -21.22
C GLY A 337 -4.57 7.07 -21.70
N ASP A 338 -5.02 6.44 -22.79
CA ASP A 338 -6.37 6.64 -23.34
C ASP A 338 -7.37 5.73 -22.61
N PHE A 339 -8.36 6.36 -21.98
CA PHE A 339 -9.38 5.70 -21.14
C PHE A 339 -10.15 4.57 -21.85
N PHE A 340 -10.34 4.66 -23.17
CA PHE A 340 -11.08 3.66 -23.95
C PHE A 340 -10.15 2.58 -24.52
N THR A 341 -8.96 2.97 -24.96
CA THR A 341 -8.04 2.07 -25.69
C THR A 341 -6.88 1.51 -24.87
N SER A 342 -6.81 1.79 -23.56
CA SER A 342 -5.74 1.30 -22.67
C SER A 342 -5.39 -0.20 -22.75
N PRO A 343 -6.29 -1.16 -23.05
CA PRO A 343 -5.90 -2.56 -23.27
C PRO A 343 -5.02 -2.79 -24.50
N GLY A 344 -4.91 -1.78 -25.38
CA GLY A 344 -3.97 -1.74 -26.49
C GLY A 344 -2.51 -1.75 -26.05
N ASP A 345 -2.21 -1.41 -24.78
CA ASP A 345 -0.88 -1.60 -24.19
C ASP A 345 -0.80 -2.97 -23.48
N PRO A 346 0.21 -3.82 -23.78
CA PRO A 346 0.33 -5.14 -23.16
C PRO A 346 0.57 -5.11 -21.63
N ALA A 347 0.96 -3.98 -21.05
CA ALA A 347 1.06 -3.83 -19.59
C ALA A 347 -0.31 -3.71 -18.88
N PHE A 348 -1.39 -3.39 -19.59
CA PHE A 348 -2.76 -3.31 -19.06
C PHE A 348 -3.15 -4.58 -18.29
N TRP A 349 -2.82 -5.75 -18.85
CA TRP A 349 -3.19 -7.06 -18.28
C TRP A 349 -2.50 -7.34 -16.95
N LEU A 350 -1.29 -6.81 -16.75
CA LEU A 350 -0.55 -6.95 -15.50
C LEU A 350 -0.97 -5.89 -14.47
N HIS A 351 -1.33 -4.68 -14.91
CA HIS A 351 -1.98 -3.67 -14.08
C HIS A 351 -3.33 -4.17 -13.54
N HIS A 352 -4.23 -4.67 -14.40
CA HIS A 352 -5.52 -5.20 -13.97
C HIS A 352 -5.42 -6.53 -13.21
N GLY A 353 -4.36 -7.31 -13.45
CA GLY A 353 -3.99 -8.42 -12.56
C GLY A 353 -3.66 -8.00 -11.14
N MET A 354 -3.16 -6.77 -10.93
CA MET A 354 -2.95 -6.19 -9.59
C MET A 354 -4.21 -5.50 -9.03
N ILE A 355 -5.06 -4.89 -9.87
CA ILE A 355 -6.40 -4.42 -9.46
C ILE A 355 -7.23 -5.58 -8.89
N ASP A 356 -7.30 -6.71 -9.61
CA ASP A 356 -7.96 -7.92 -9.14
C ASP A 356 -7.30 -8.49 -7.88
N ARG A 357 -5.96 -8.43 -7.77
CA ARG A 357 -5.25 -8.80 -6.54
C ARG A 357 -5.69 -7.95 -5.35
N VAL A 358 -5.77 -6.62 -5.50
CA VAL A 358 -6.15 -5.70 -4.41
C VAL A 358 -7.59 -5.96 -3.98
N TRP A 359 -8.52 -6.11 -4.92
CA TRP A 359 -9.90 -6.47 -4.61
C TRP A 359 -9.98 -7.84 -3.91
N TRP A 360 -9.26 -8.84 -4.41
CA TRP A 360 -9.20 -10.16 -3.77
C TRP A 360 -8.63 -10.09 -2.34
N ILE A 361 -7.53 -9.35 -2.10
CA ILE A 361 -6.98 -9.17 -0.74
C ILE A 361 -8.03 -8.50 0.17
N TRP A 362 -8.78 -7.53 -0.35
CA TRP A 362 -9.86 -6.88 0.40
C TRP A 362 -11.01 -7.83 0.74
N GLN A 363 -11.44 -8.68 -0.22
CA GLN A 363 -12.50 -9.66 -0.01
C GLN A 363 -12.14 -10.64 1.11
N ILE A 364 -10.91 -11.17 1.11
CA ILE A 364 -10.47 -12.21 2.05
C ILE A 364 -10.20 -11.70 3.48
N GLN A 365 -10.31 -10.40 3.76
CA GLN A 365 -10.19 -9.89 5.14
C GLN A 365 -11.43 -10.22 6.01
N ASP A 366 -12.61 -10.27 5.38
CA ASP A 366 -13.92 -10.51 5.98
C ASP A 366 -14.85 -11.16 4.93
N TRP A 367 -14.47 -12.37 4.50
CA TRP A 367 -15.04 -13.05 3.33
C TRP A 367 -16.57 -13.15 3.37
N GLU A 368 -17.14 -13.47 4.54
CA GLU A 368 -18.58 -13.62 4.75
C GLU A 368 -19.38 -12.36 4.38
N LYS A 369 -18.85 -11.17 4.66
CA LYS A 369 -19.50 -9.89 4.30
C LYS A 369 -19.08 -9.36 2.94
N ARG A 370 -17.86 -9.67 2.50
CA ARG A 370 -17.19 -9.01 1.37
C ARG A 370 -17.20 -9.80 0.07
N GLN A 371 -17.43 -11.12 0.09
CA GLN A 371 -17.43 -11.95 -1.12
C GLN A 371 -18.40 -11.38 -2.16
N ASN A 372 -19.67 -11.21 -1.80
CA ASN A 372 -20.73 -10.75 -2.69
C ASN A 372 -21.12 -9.27 -2.47
N ALA A 373 -20.25 -8.48 -1.84
CA ALA A 373 -20.50 -7.05 -1.65
C ALA A 373 -20.54 -6.34 -3.01
N LEU A 374 -21.61 -5.59 -3.26
CA LEU A 374 -21.86 -4.90 -4.52
C LEU A 374 -22.48 -3.51 -4.25
N SER A 375 -22.05 -2.49 -4.99
CA SER A 375 -22.61 -1.14 -4.93
C SER A 375 -22.37 -0.37 -6.23
N GLY A 376 -23.16 0.67 -6.48
CA GLY A 376 -23.13 1.44 -7.72
C GLY A 376 -24.24 1.04 -8.71
N THR A 377 -24.15 1.62 -9.91
CA THR A 377 -25.17 1.46 -10.97
C THR A 377 -24.52 0.95 -12.25
N ILE A 378 -25.33 0.67 -13.27
CA ILE A 378 -24.89 0.10 -14.56
C ILE A 378 -24.34 1.13 -15.57
N THR A 379 -24.20 2.40 -15.18
CA THR A 379 -23.63 3.49 -16.02
C THR A 379 -22.57 4.29 -15.28
N LEU A 380 -21.58 4.79 -16.01
CA LEU A 380 -20.43 5.55 -15.49
C LEU A 380 -20.89 6.68 -14.57
N ASN A 381 -20.52 6.60 -13.30
CA ASN A 381 -20.86 7.58 -12.27
C ASN A 381 -22.38 7.87 -12.16
N ASN A 382 -23.22 6.90 -12.57
CA ASN A 382 -24.67 7.04 -12.68
C ASN A 382 -25.12 8.15 -13.66
N VAL A 383 -24.40 8.32 -14.77
CA VAL A 383 -24.71 9.31 -15.83
C VAL A 383 -24.89 8.59 -17.19
N PRO A 384 -26.10 8.60 -17.78
CA PRO A 384 -27.37 9.07 -17.19
C PRO A 384 -27.84 8.16 -16.04
N PRO A 385 -28.69 8.64 -15.11
CA PRO A 385 -29.16 7.83 -14.00
C PRO A 385 -29.77 6.50 -14.42
N SER A 386 -29.33 5.43 -13.78
CA SER A 386 -29.65 4.04 -14.10
C SER A 386 -29.93 3.24 -12.83
N ARG A 387 -30.42 2.00 -12.98
CA ARG A 387 -30.66 1.13 -11.83
C ARG A 387 -29.35 0.67 -11.18
N ASN A 388 -29.43 0.29 -9.91
CA ASN A 388 -28.35 -0.38 -9.21
C ASN A 388 -27.95 -1.68 -9.93
N THR A 389 -26.66 -2.02 -9.85
CA THR A 389 -26.14 -3.30 -10.30
C THR A 389 -26.61 -4.42 -9.38
N THR A 390 -26.89 -5.61 -9.92
CA THR A 390 -27.23 -6.82 -9.13
C THR A 390 -26.32 -8.00 -9.50
N LEU A 391 -26.34 -9.08 -8.71
CA LEU A 391 -25.49 -10.25 -8.95
C LEU A 391 -25.94 -11.05 -10.19
N GLU A 392 -27.17 -10.85 -10.64
CA GLU A 392 -27.77 -11.45 -11.83
C GLU A 392 -27.39 -10.70 -13.12
N ASP A 393 -26.75 -9.52 -13.02
CA ASP A 393 -26.37 -8.72 -14.17
C ASP A 393 -25.33 -9.44 -15.03
N LEU A 394 -25.71 -9.69 -16.28
CA LEU A 394 -24.89 -10.42 -17.25
C LEU A 394 -23.74 -9.55 -17.76
N GLN A 395 -22.53 -10.09 -17.67
CA GLN A 395 -21.28 -9.49 -18.15
C GLN A 395 -20.77 -10.30 -19.36
N ASP A 396 -20.61 -9.66 -20.52
CA ASP A 396 -20.00 -10.25 -21.71
C ASP A 396 -18.72 -9.50 -22.09
N ILE A 397 -17.86 -10.13 -22.90
CA ILE A 397 -16.63 -9.51 -23.45
C ILE A 397 -16.78 -9.32 -24.97
N GLY A 398 -17.94 -8.83 -25.41
CA GLY A 398 -18.31 -8.70 -26.81
C GLY A 398 -18.16 -10.03 -27.56
N TYR A 399 -17.37 -10.01 -28.64
CA TYR A 399 -17.11 -11.21 -29.45
C TYR A 399 -16.15 -12.22 -28.81
N ASN A 400 -15.45 -11.87 -27.71
CA ASN A 400 -14.44 -12.74 -27.09
C ASN A 400 -15.02 -13.78 -26.12
N ALA A 401 -16.12 -13.43 -25.43
CA ALA A 401 -16.82 -14.35 -24.55
C ALA A 401 -18.27 -13.91 -24.31
N GLY A 402 -19.18 -14.89 -24.27
CA GLY A 402 -20.61 -14.67 -24.02
C GLY A 402 -20.94 -14.29 -22.56
N PRO A 403 -22.20 -13.90 -22.31
CA PRO A 403 -22.64 -13.37 -21.03
C PRO A 403 -22.56 -14.37 -19.87
N VAL A 404 -22.11 -13.88 -18.71
CA VAL A 404 -22.07 -14.63 -17.44
C VAL A 404 -22.61 -13.76 -16.28
N PRO A 405 -23.31 -14.29 -15.27
CA PRO A 405 -23.80 -13.49 -14.16
C PRO A 405 -22.65 -12.85 -13.36
N LEU A 406 -22.81 -11.60 -12.91
CA LEU A 406 -21.82 -10.93 -12.07
C LEU A 406 -21.50 -11.71 -10.78
N GLY A 407 -22.49 -12.38 -10.20
CA GLY A 407 -22.35 -13.27 -9.04
C GLY A 407 -21.34 -14.40 -9.25
N ASP A 408 -21.25 -14.96 -10.46
CA ASP A 408 -20.27 -15.99 -10.82
C ASP A 408 -18.83 -15.44 -10.82
N LEU A 409 -18.65 -14.12 -10.92
CA LEU A 409 -17.35 -13.45 -10.97
C LEU A 409 -16.86 -12.99 -9.58
N MET A 410 -17.74 -13.00 -8.57
CA MET A 410 -17.42 -12.50 -7.23
C MET A 410 -16.37 -13.33 -6.48
N SER A 411 -16.16 -14.60 -6.84
CA SER A 411 -15.18 -15.49 -6.18
C SER A 411 -14.10 -16.00 -7.14
N THR A 412 -12.83 -15.90 -6.72
CA THR A 412 -11.71 -16.56 -7.41
C THR A 412 -11.54 -18.04 -7.04
N LEU A 413 -12.36 -18.56 -6.10
CA LEU A 413 -12.28 -19.91 -5.55
C LEU A 413 -13.61 -20.67 -5.75
N GLY A 414 -13.94 -20.96 -7.00
CA GLY A 414 -15.17 -21.66 -7.38
C GLY A 414 -16.11 -20.85 -8.27
N GLY A 415 -15.82 -19.57 -8.50
CA GLY A 415 -16.59 -18.72 -9.40
C GLY A 415 -16.66 -19.28 -10.83
N LEU A 416 -17.69 -18.86 -11.56
CA LEU A 416 -18.01 -19.30 -12.92
C LEU A 416 -18.05 -20.83 -13.03
N ASN A 417 -18.78 -21.47 -12.12
CA ASN A 417 -18.91 -22.92 -12.00
C ASN A 417 -17.54 -23.65 -11.90
N GLY A 418 -16.63 -23.12 -11.07
CA GLY A 418 -15.29 -23.67 -10.83
C GLY A 418 -14.23 -23.30 -11.87
N LYS A 419 -14.58 -22.52 -12.91
CA LYS A 419 -13.60 -22.04 -13.91
C LYS A 419 -12.68 -20.97 -13.33
N LEU A 420 -13.16 -20.14 -12.39
CA LEU A 420 -12.32 -19.27 -11.58
C LEU A 420 -11.80 -20.06 -10.37
N CYS A 421 -10.52 -20.43 -10.43
CA CYS A 421 -9.85 -21.20 -9.39
C CYS A 421 -8.39 -20.77 -9.18
N TYR A 422 -8.18 -19.62 -8.54
CA TYR A 422 -6.86 -19.03 -8.33
C TYR A 422 -6.77 -18.16 -7.06
N ILE A 423 -5.53 -17.94 -6.62
CA ILE A 423 -5.12 -17.07 -5.52
C ILE A 423 -3.89 -16.26 -5.93
N TYR A 424 -3.60 -15.17 -5.22
CA TYR A 424 -2.37 -14.40 -5.38
C TYR A 424 -1.35 -14.75 -4.29
N ILE A 425 -0.09 -14.88 -4.67
CA ILE A 425 1.04 -15.17 -3.77
C ILE A 425 2.28 -14.35 -4.15
N ILE A 426 3.24 -14.31 -3.24
CA ILE A 426 4.63 -13.90 -3.49
C ILE A 426 5.49 -15.16 -3.57
N SER A 427 6.55 -15.15 -4.37
CA SER A 427 7.56 -16.23 -4.36
C SER A 427 8.37 -16.21 -3.06
N PHE A 428 7.85 -16.86 -2.01
CA PHE A 428 8.70 -17.34 -0.93
C PHE A 428 9.67 -18.38 -1.49
N ALA A 429 10.98 -18.13 -1.37
CA ALA A 429 11.97 -19.20 -1.43
C ALA A 429 11.58 -20.25 -0.37
N GLY A 430 11.37 -21.49 -0.81
CA GLY A 430 10.48 -22.41 -0.11
C GLY A 430 11.02 -22.95 1.23
N SER A 431 10.17 -22.95 2.26
CA SER A 431 10.38 -23.76 3.48
C SER A 431 9.14 -23.93 4.38
N ILE A 432 8.17 -23.00 4.37
CA ILE A 432 7.05 -23.02 5.36
C ILE A 432 5.90 -23.99 5.01
N PHE A 433 5.67 -24.34 3.73
CA PHE A 433 4.46 -25.07 3.30
C PHE A 433 4.53 -26.61 3.31
N THR A 434 5.63 -27.22 3.77
CA THR A 434 5.84 -28.68 3.70
C THR A 434 5.77 -29.44 5.03
N GLN A 435 5.46 -28.77 6.15
CA GLN A 435 5.45 -29.39 7.50
C GLN A 435 4.14 -29.21 8.30
N ILE A 436 2.97 -29.19 7.67
CA ILE A 436 1.68 -29.22 8.38
C ILE A 436 0.98 -30.56 8.11
N PRO A 437 1.04 -31.54 9.03
CA PRO A 437 0.25 -32.77 8.93
C PRO A 437 -1.22 -32.48 9.18
N LEU A 438 -2.08 -32.86 8.23
CA LEU A 438 -3.53 -32.83 8.39
C LEU A 438 -3.99 -34.09 9.12
N ASN A 439 -3.83 -34.13 10.46
CA ASN A 439 -4.63 -34.96 11.40
C ASN A 439 -4.10 -34.87 12.85
N SER A 440 -4.79 -34.13 13.72
CA SER A 440 -4.89 -34.43 15.16
C SER A 440 -5.96 -33.56 15.84
N ASN A 441 -6.47 -34.02 16.99
CA ASN A 441 -7.62 -33.45 17.70
C ASN A 441 -7.42 -32.01 18.23
N PRO A 442 -8.51 -31.25 18.46
CA PRO A 442 -8.47 -29.87 18.94
C PRO A 442 -8.19 -29.79 20.45
N SER A 443 -7.00 -30.20 20.88
CA SER A 443 -6.59 -30.17 22.29
C SER A 443 -5.08 -30.12 22.51
N SER A 444 -4.34 -29.37 21.68
CA SER A 444 -2.95 -28.93 21.94
C SER A 444 -2.38 -28.01 20.84
N PHE A 445 -3.16 -27.06 20.33
CA PHE A 445 -2.55 -25.89 19.67
C PHE A 445 -2.22 -24.86 20.75
N SER A 446 -0.96 -24.88 21.19
CA SER A 446 -0.37 -23.73 21.86
C SER A 446 -0.52 -22.53 20.93
N SER A 447 -1.10 -21.44 21.44
CA SER A 447 -1.05 -20.14 20.81
C SER A 447 0.38 -19.83 20.35
N VAL A 448 0.53 -19.26 19.16
CA VAL A 448 1.62 -18.32 18.94
C VAL A 448 1.25 -17.09 19.77
N ASP A 449 1.56 -17.19 21.05
CA ASP A 449 1.51 -16.06 21.95
C ASP A 449 2.44 -15.00 21.38
N ALA A 450 2.02 -13.73 21.39
CA ALA A 450 2.96 -12.66 21.14
C ALA A 450 3.99 -12.76 22.27
N THR A 451 5.21 -13.22 21.96
CA THR A 451 6.22 -13.51 23.00
C THR A 451 6.39 -12.27 23.85
N SER A 452 5.85 -12.32 25.08
CA SER A 452 5.84 -11.16 25.95
C SER A 452 7.28 -10.72 26.16
N ARG A 453 7.57 -9.47 25.82
CA ARG A 453 8.86 -8.82 26.01
C ARG A 453 8.71 -7.73 27.07
N PRO A 454 8.57 -8.07 28.39
CA PRO A 454 8.44 -7.06 29.42
C PRO A 454 9.56 -6.02 29.30
N TYR A 455 9.16 -4.80 28.98
CA TYR A 455 10.03 -3.65 28.85
C TYR A 455 9.66 -2.67 29.97
N GLU A 456 10.65 -2.05 30.58
CA GLU A 456 10.42 -0.95 31.52
C GLU A 456 10.75 0.34 30.74
N PRO A 457 9.84 1.33 30.67
CA PRO A 457 10.09 2.57 29.95
C PRO A 457 11.44 3.20 30.30
N PHE A 458 12.13 3.69 29.26
CA PHE A 458 13.43 4.35 29.30
C PHE A 458 14.61 3.48 29.77
N LYS A 459 14.40 2.19 30.08
CA LYS A 459 15.44 1.28 30.63
C LYS A 459 16.70 1.18 29.77
N ASN A 460 16.53 1.22 28.45
CA ASN A 460 17.60 1.10 27.48
C ASN A 460 18.06 2.47 26.94
N ALA A 461 17.44 3.58 27.36
CA ALA A 461 17.71 4.91 26.80
C ALA A 461 19.08 5.45 27.22
N HIS A 462 19.72 6.19 26.31
CA HIS A 462 21.02 6.82 26.56
C HIS A 462 20.95 7.87 27.68
N SER A 463 21.93 7.83 28.59
CA SER A 463 22.00 8.71 29.75
C SER A 463 22.78 9.98 29.45
N CYS A 464 22.20 11.13 29.80
CA CYS A 464 22.72 12.43 29.41
C CYS A 464 23.35 13.22 30.57
N PRO A 465 24.41 13.99 30.32
CA PRO A 465 24.99 14.89 31.32
C PRO A 465 23.97 15.89 31.88
N SER A 466 24.07 16.20 33.17
CA SER A 466 23.17 17.16 33.83
C SER A 466 23.38 18.62 33.40
N ASP A 467 24.46 18.90 32.68
CA ASP A 467 24.79 20.16 32.01
C ASP A 467 24.52 20.12 30.49
N ALA A 468 23.82 19.10 29.99
CA ALA A 468 23.38 19.03 28.59
C ALA A 468 22.69 20.34 28.15
N PRO A 469 22.94 20.81 26.92
CA PRO A 469 22.37 22.07 26.44
C PRO A 469 20.85 21.95 26.23
N VAL A 470 20.14 23.05 26.46
CA VAL A 470 18.71 23.17 26.14
C VAL A 470 18.56 23.35 24.62
N SER A 471 17.68 22.57 24.00
CA SER A 471 17.34 22.68 22.58
C SER A 471 16.88 24.09 22.20
N CYS A 472 17.06 24.46 20.94
CA CYS A 472 16.80 25.80 20.37
C CYS A 472 17.56 27.00 20.98
N HIS A 473 18.27 26.86 22.11
CA HIS A 473 19.05 27.94 22.72
C HIS A 473 20.56 27.90 22.42
N ASN A 474 21.07 26.77 21.89
CA ASN A 474 22.48 26.63 21.55
C ASN A 474 22.65 26.37 20.04
N SER A 475 23.34 27.27 19.34
CA SER A 475 23.68 27.13 17.92
C SER A 475 24.92 26.25 17.68
N THR A 476 25.52 25.75 18.76
CA THR A 476 26.66 24.82 18.70
C THR A 476 26.11 23.41 18.68
N ALA A 477 26.53 22.58 17.71
CA ALA A 477 26.16 21.17 17.68
C ALA A 477 26.59 20.51 19.00
N ALA A 478 25.65 19.86 19.70
CA ALA A 478 25.97 19.05 20.85
C ALA A 478 26.91 17.91 20.40
N ALA A 479 27.97 17.65 21.17
CA ALA A 479 28.94 16.60 20.84
C ALA A 479 28.32 15.20 20.85
N ASP A 480 27.19 15.04 21.54
CA ASP A 480 26.37 13.84 21.60
C ASP A 480 24.95 14.17 21.10
N SER A 481 24.59 13.63 19.93
CA SER A 481 23.29 13.83 19.30
C SER A 481 22.15 13.12 20.05
N CYS A 482 22.44 12.13 20.88
CA CYS A 482 21.42 11.47 21.70
C CYS A 482 21.01 12.30 22.92
N CYS A 483 21.78 13.34 23.26
CA CYS A 483 21.52 14.24 24.38
C CYS A 483 21.11 15.65 23.97
N PHE A 484 20.64 15.83 22.73
CA PHE A 484 20.17 17.11 22.22
C PHE A 484 19.15 16.90 21.10
N ILE A 485 17.92 17.39 21.31
CA ILE A 485 16.87 17.30 20.29
C ILE A 485 17.11 18.35 19.20
N TYR A 486 17.38 17.89 17.97
CA TYR A 486 17.65 18.72 16.79
C TYR A 486 17.32 17.94 15.50
N PRO A 487 16.71 18.55 14.47
CA PRO A 487 16.40 19.98 14.35
C PRO A 487 15.05 20.39 14.98
N GLY A 488 14.17 19.42 15.28
CA GLY A 488 12.85 19.64 15.91
C GLY A 488 12.94 19.93 17.41
N GLY A 489 13.69 20.95 17.79
CA GLY A 489 14.06 21.22 19.18
C GLY A 489 12.95 21.77 20.07
N GLN A 490 11.86 22.29 19.53
CA GLN A 490 10.72 22.78 20.33
C GLN A 490 9.62 21.72 20.35
N LEU A 491 9.39 21.09 21.50
CA LEU A 491 8.35 20.08 21.66
C LEU A 491 7.02 20.72 22.09
N LEU A 492 5.97 20.49 21.30
CA LEU A 492 4.61 20.95 21.58
C LEU A 492 3.80 19.79 22.16
N GLN A 493 3.39 19.88 23.43
CA GLN A 493 2.37 19.00 23.99
C GLN A 493 1.01 19.57 23.61
N THR A 494 0.26 18.87 22.76
CA THR A 494 -1.00 19.35 22.19
C THR A 494 -2.21 18.62 22.77
N GLN A 495 -3.29 19.36 23.01
CA GLN A 495 -4.51 18.86 23.62
C GLN A 495 -5.77 19.27 22.85
N PHE A 496 -6.82 18.46 22.97
CA PHE A 496 -8.15 18.68 22.41
C PHE A 496 -9.23 18.90 23.47
N TRP A 497 -10.21 19.72 23.10
CA TRP A 497 -11.52 19.78 23.75
C TRP A 497 -12.62 19.45 22.73
N ASP A 498 -12.82 18.17 22.49
CA ASP A 498 -13.88 17.65 21.62
C ASP A 498 -15.21 17.55 22.40
N TYR A 499 -16.09 18.52 22.17
CA TYR A 499 -17.42 18.61 22.80
C TYR A 499 -18.55 18.02 21.93
N SER A 500 -18.33 17.85 20.63
CA SER A 500 -19.30 17.31 19.67
C SER A 500 -18.61 16.71 18.43
N PRO A 501 -18.48 15.37 18.33
CA PRO A 501 -18.83 14.38 19.37
C PRO A 501 -18.06 14.63 20.68
N ALA A 502 -18.68 14.27 21.81
CA ALA A 502 -18.05 14.39 23.12
C ALA A 502 -17.09 13.20 23.33
N ILE A 503 -15.81 13.48 23.60
CA ILE A 503 -14.74 12.48 23.67
C ILE A 503 -13.89 12.64 24.93
N GLY A 504 -13.49 11.53 25.53
CA GLY A 504 -12.80 11.49 26.83
C GLY A 504 -13.68 11.97 27.99
N PRO A 505 -13.11 12.13 29.19
CA PRO A 505 -13.86 12.56 30.38
C PRO A 505 -14.49 13.94 30.22
N LYS A 506 -15.61 14.16 30.94
CA LYS A 506 -16.40 15.40 30.88
C LYS A 506 -15.70 16.60 31.53
N ASP A 507 -14.75 16.32 32.42
CA ASP A 507 -13.97 17.23 33.24
C ASP A 507 -12.47 17.11 32.96
N SER A 508 -12.09 16.66 31.75
CA SER A 508 -10.70 16.62 31.30
C SER A 508 -10.57 16.93 29.82
N TRP A 509 -9.43 17.48 29.43
CA TRP A 509 -9.02 17.58 28.02
C TRP A 509 -8.47 16.22 27.57
N THR A 510 -8.28 16.03 26.26
CA THR A 510 -7.65 14.82 25.72
C THR A 510 -6.32 15.15 25.04
N LEU A 511 -5.39 14.21 25.06
CA LEU A 511 -4.09 14.29 24.40
C LEU A 511 -4.30 14.21 22.88
N HIS A 512 -3.71 15.15 22.14
CA HIS A 512 -3.63 15.11 20.67
C HIS A 512 -2.28 14.51 20.25
N GLY A 513 -1.16 15.08 20.69
CA GLY A 513 0.16 14.48 20.52
C GLY A 513 1.29 15.21 21.25
N LEU A 514 2.51 14.86 20.87
CA LEU A 514 3.77 15.51 21.25
C LEU A 514 4.61 15.72 19.99
N TRP A 515 4.78 16.97 19.55
CA TRP A 515 5.27 17.30 18.21
C TRP A 515 6.61 18.04 18.23
N PRO A 516 7.62 17.64 17.44
CA PRO A 516 8.92 18.31 17.39
C PRO A 516 8.97 19.41 16.33
N ASP A 517 8.57 20.62 16.69
CA ASP A 517 8.70 21.80 15.81
C ASP A 517 10.17 22.26 15.73
N LEU A 518 10.54 22.78 14.56
CA LEU A 518 11.82 23.46 14.38
C LEU A 518 11.82 24.77 15.18
N CYS A 519 13.01 25.22 15.56
CA CYS A 519 13.19 26.43 16.39
C CYS A 519 12.72 27.75 15.74
N ASP A 520 12.28 27.73 14.47
CA ASP A 520 11.67 28.85 13.76
C ASP A 520 10.12 28.80 13.70
N GLY A 521 9.51 27.75 14.29
CA GLY A 521 8.07 27.50 14.27
C GLY A 521 7.52 26.94 12.96
N SER A 522 8.39 26.43 12.07
CA SER A 522 8.02 25.42 11.08
C SER A 522 8.20 24.02 11.67
N TYR A 523 7.72 22.95 11.03
CA TYR A 523 7.78 21.60 11.59
C TYR A 523 8.11 20.54 10.51
N PRO A 524 8.92 19.53 10.84
CA PRO A 524 9.15 18.37 10.00
C PRO A 524 8.02 17.34 10.19
N THR A 525 7.86 16.41 9.25
CA THR A 525 6.88 15.31 9.35
C THR A 525 7.37 14.05 8.66
N TYR A 526 7.04 12.87 9.20
CA TYR A 526 7.36 11.56 8.60
C TYR A 526 8.84 11.37 8.30
N CYS A 527 9.68 11.67 9.30
CA CYS A 527 11.13 11.56 9.20
C CYS A 527 11.59 10.09 9.34
N ARG A 528 12.90 9.89 9.56
CA ARG A 528 13.54 8.57 9.50
C ARG A 528 14.52 8.30 10.65
N GLU A 529 14.38 9.02 11.76
CA GLU A 529 15.20 8.78 12.96
C GLU A 529 14.82 7.41 13.58
N THR A 530 13.54 7.04 13.50
CA THR A 530 13.01 5.75 13.93
C THR A 530 12.21 5.05 12.83
N ALA A 531 11.93 3.76 13.01
CA ALA A 531 11.05 3.00 12.12
C ALA A 531 9.58 3.46 12.26
N GLN A 532 8.78 3.31 11.20
CA GLN A 532 7.33 3.51 11.25
C GLN A 532 6.62 2.22 11.68
N TYR A 533 5.54 2.35 12.45
CA TYR A 533 4.78 1.25 13.04
C TYR A 533 3.29 1.32 12.65
N HIS A 534 2.68 0.15 12.44
CA HIS A 534 1.27 -0.01 12.05
C HIS A 534 0.54 -0.99 12.96
N ASN A 535 0.89 -0.93 14.25
CA ASN A 535 0.50 -1.89 15.28
C ASN A 535 0.85 -1.40 16.71
N ILE A 536 0.71 -0.10 17.01
CA ILE A 536 1.08 0.51 18.30
C ILE A 536 0.50 -0.27 19.49
N THR A 537 -0.79 -0.60 19.45
CA THR A 537 -1.47 -1.42 20.48
C THR A 537 -0.75 -2.75 20.70
N SER A 538 -0.27 -3.38 19.62
CA SER A 538 0.45 -4.65 19.70
C SER A 538 1.86 -4.48 20.27
N VAL A 539 2.57 -3.39 19.91
CA VAL A 539 3.90 -3.07 20.46
C VAL A 539 3.82 -2.83 21.96
N LEU A 540 2.86 -1.99 22.40
CA LEU A 540 2.62 -1.71 23.82
C LEU A 540 2.16 -2.97 24.59
N THR A 541 1.28 -3.78 24.00
CA THR A 541 0.82 -5.04 24.62
C THR A 541 1.95 -6.05 24.78
N ALA A 542 2.79 -6.23 23.75
CA ALA A 542 3.95 -7.12 23.80
C ALA A 542 5.00 -6.63 24.82
N ALA A 543 5.14 -5.32 24.97
CA ALA A 543 5.97 -4.66 25.99
C ALA A 543 5.37 -4.69 27.42
N SER A 544 4.23 -5.36 27.62
CA SER A 544 3.46 -5.42 28.88
C SER A 544 2.91 -4.09 29.39
N GLN A 545 2.80 -3.06 28.55
CA GLN A 545 2.39 -1.69 28.90
C GLN A 545 0.87 -1.51 29.02
N LYS A 546 0.23 -2.34 29.84
CA LYS A 546 -1.23 -2.38 30.00
C LYS A 546 -1.80 -1.09 30.56
N ASP A 547 -1.14 -0.50 31.57
CA ASP A 547 -1.60 0.71 32.24
C ASP A 547 -1.49 1.94 31.32
N LEU A 548 -0.40 2.02 30.55
CA LEU A 548 -0.21 3.05 29.53
C LEU A 548 -1.29 2.94 28.43
N LEU A 549 -1.51 1.75 27.89
CA LEU A 549 -2.53 1.50 26.87
C LEU A 549 -3.94 1.80 27.39
N SER A 550 -4.24 1.45 28.65
CA SER A 550 -5.51 1.80 29.29
C SER A 550 -5.69 3.31 29.42
N TYR A 551 -4.63 4.03 29.83
CA TYR A 551 -4.67 5.49 29.95
C TYR A 551 -4.84 6.17 28.59
N MET A 552 -4.12 5.71 27.56
CA MET A 552 -4.27 6.19 26.18
C MET A 552 -5.69 5.93 25.66
N SER A 553 -6.30 4.80 25.99
CA SER A 553 -7.67 4.44 25.60
C SER A 553 -8.76 5.31 26.27
N GLU A 554 -8.42 6.13 27.27
CA GLU A 554 -9.34 7.06 27.94
C GLU A 554 -9.01 8.52 27.60
N TYR A 555 -7.72 8.88 27.53
CA TYR A 555 -7.24 10.26 27.41
C TYR A 555 -6.62 10.62 26.05
N TRP A 556 -6.19 9.66 25.21
CA TRP A 556 -5.56 9.94 23.91
C TRP A 556 -6.43 9.41 22.76
N LEU A 557 -7.61 10.01 22.61
CA LEU A 557 -8.67 9.52 21.73
C LEU A 557 -8.84 10.39 20.47
N PRO A 558 -9.09 9.78 19.30
CA PRO A 558 -9.37 10.52 18.08
C PRO A 558 -10.81 11.02 18.01
N ASN A 559 -11.03 12.14 17.34
CA ASN A 559 -12.38 12.60 16.97
C ASN A 559 -12.94 11.99 15.68
N ARG A 560 -12.12 11.25 14.92
CA ARG A 560 -12.53 10.43 13.77
C ARG A 560 -11.59 9.23 13.61
N GLY A 561 -12.12 8.06 13.27
CA GLY A 561 -11.33 6.84 13.06
C GLY A 561 -11.15 6.01 14.33
N THR A 562 -10.16 5.12 14.32
CA THR A 562 -9.80 4.24 15.45
C THR A 562 -8.64 4.81 16.24
N ALA A 563 -8.57 4.50 17.53
CA ALA A 563 -7.47 4.95 18.39
C ALA A 563 -6.10 4.44 17.89
N GLU A 564 -6.02 3.20 17.41
CA GLU A 564 -4.80 2.64 16.81
C GLU A 564 -4.29 3.48 15.64
N ASN A 565 -5.13 3.78 14.63
CA ASN A 565 -4.72 4.59 13.47
C ASN A 565 -4.30 6.01 13.88
N PHE A 566 -4.85 6.53 14.98
CA PHE A 566 -4.46 7.85 15.50
C PHE A 566 -3.10 7.80 16.20
N TRP A 567 -2.85 6.79 17.02
CA TRP A 567 -1.54 6.56 17.63
C TRP A 567 -0.47 6.27 16.57
N GLU A 568 -0.78 5.48 15.54
CA GLU A 568 0.08 5.30 14.36
C GLU A 568 0.39 6.64 13.68
N HIS A 569 -0.62 7.49 13.47
CA HIS A 569 -0.42 8.81 12.85
C HIS A 569 0.49 9.70 13.70
N GLU A 570 0.21 9.84 15.00
CA GLU A 570 1.02 10.68 15.89
C GLU A 570 2.46 10.18 16.00
N TYR A 571 2.67 8.87 16.13
CA TYR A 571 4.01 8.29 16.16
C TYR A 571 4.73 8.44 14.81
N ASN A 572 4.13 7.96 13.71
CA ASN A 572 4.79 7.91 12.40
C ASN A 572 5.07 9.29 11.83
N LYS A 573 4.23 10.29 12.13
CA LYS A 573 4.37 11.66 11.65
C LYS A 573 5.35 12.47 12.50
N HIS A 574 5.31 12.32 13.83
CA HIS A 574 6.01 13.22 14.75
C HIS A 574 7.13 12.55 15.53
N ALA A 575 6.91 11.39 16.15
CA ALA A 575 7.95 10.69 16.91
C ALA A 575 9.17 10.31 16.03
N THR A 576 8.92 9.94 14.77
CA THR A 576 9.99 9.62 13.79
C THR A 576 10.92 10.78 13.47
N CYS A 577 10.57 12.01 13.85
CA CYS A 577 11.36 13.24 13.68
C CYS A 577 12.14 13.64 14.96
N ILE A 578 12.10 12.82 16.02
CA ILE A 578 12.84 13.05 17.26
C ILE A 578 14.13 12.22 17.22
N ASN A 579 15.25 12.86 16.90
CA ASN A 579 16.55 12.21 16.73
C ASN A 579 17.02 11.42 17.94
N THR A 580 16.63 11.82 19.17
CA THR A 580 17.05 11.10 20.39
C THR A 580 16.28 9.79 20.60
N LEU A 581 15.20 9.53 19.88
CA LEU A 581 14.52 8.23 19.83
C LEU A 581 15.18 7.25 18.86
N ALA A 582 16.18 7.67 18.07
CA ALA A 582 16.84 6.80 17.11
C ALA A 582 17.38 5.52 17.79
N PRO A 583 17.33 4.34 17.14
CA PRO A 583 17.85 3.09 17.73
C PRO A 583 19.31 3.16 18.20
N SER A 584 20.13 4.04 17.61
CA SER A 584 21.51 4.31 18.03
C SER A 584 21.64 5.05 19.37
N CYS A 585 20.54 5.59 19.90
CA CYS A 585 20.44 6.24 21.20
C CYS A 585 19.92 5.30 22.30
N TYR A 586 19.95 3.99 22.03
CA TYR A 586 19.66 2.93 22.98
C TYR A 586 20.89 2.02 23.17
N GLY A 587 21.08 1.51 24.39
CA GLY A 587 22.17 0.58 24.70
C GLY A 587 21.94 -0.83 24.17
N ASP A 588 22.89 -1.74 24.43
CA ASP A 588 22.93 -3.13 23.94
C ASP A 588 21.67 -3.98 24.20
N GLY A 589 20.81 -3.56 25.13
CA GLY A 589 19.52 -4.20 25.44
C GLY A 589 18.36 -3.83 24.50
N TYR A 590 18.57 -2.91 23.54
CA TYR A 590 17.54 -2.39 22.63
C TYR A 590 16.78 -3.48 21.89
N GLN A 591 15.46 -3.35 21.86
CA GLN A 591 14.58 -4.12 21.00
C GLN A 591 13.67 -3.19 20.20
N THR A 592 13.39 -3.56 18.95
CA THR A 592 12.47 -2.83 18.07
C THR A 592 11.12 -2.58 18.75
N GLY A 593 10.77 -1.31 18.94
CA GLY A 593 9.56 -0.85 19.59
C GLY A 593 9.75 -0.42 21.06
N ASP A 594 10.97 -0.45 21.60
CA ASP A 594 11.31 0.21 22.87
C ASP A 594 11.07 1.73 22.77
N GLU A 595 11.47 2.32 21.65
CA GLU A 595 11.33 3.75 21.36
C GLU A 595 9.87 4.18 21.18
N VAL A 596 9.00 3.25 20.77
CA VAL A 596 7.54 3.44 20.75
C VAL A 596 7.01 3.54 22.17
N VAL A 597 7.39 2.61 23.06
CA VAL A 597 6.97 2.64 24.47
C VAL A 597 7.41 3.94 25.13
N ASP A 598 8.65 4.36 24.90
CA ASP A 598 9.21 5.59 25.48
C ASP A 598 8.48 6.84 24.99
N PHE A 599 8.21 6.97 23.69
CA PHE A 599 7.45 8.10 23.15
C PHE A 599 6.06 8.23 23.78
N PHE A 600 5.29 7.13 23.79
CA PHE A 600 3.93 7.14 24.34
C PHE A 600 3.93 7.37 25.86
N THR A 601 4.88 6.77 26.59
CA THR A 601 5.05 7.02 28.03
C THR A 601 5.34 8.50 28.27
N ARG A 602 6.32 9.08 27.58
CA ARG A 602 6.75 10.47 27.80
C ARG A 602 5.66 11.49 27.46
N ALA A 603 4.95 11.29 26.37
CA ALA A 603 3.82 12.14 26.00
C ALA A 603 2.70 12.10 27.06
N VAL A 604 2.38 10.91 27.59
CA VAL A 604 1.39 10.71 28.66
C VAL A 604 1.86 11.32 29.99
N GLU A 605 3.13 11.16 30.36
CA GLU A 605 3.71 11.78 31.56
C GLU A 605 3.62 13.32 31.51
N LEU A 606 4.01 13.93 30.40
CA LEU A 606 3.95 15.37 30.23
C LEU A 606 2.50 15.87 30.21
N PHE A 607 1.59 15.18 29.53
CA PHE A 607 0.16 15.52 29.56
C PHE A 607 -0.43 15.52 30.98
N LYS A 608 -0.03 14.57 31.83
CA LYS A 608 -0.47 14.49 33.24
C LYS A 608 -0.04 15.69 34.10
N THR A 609 0.99 16.46 33.70
CA THR A 609 1.37 17.70 34.41
C THR A 609 0.61 18.93 33.91
N LEU A 610 -0.16 18.79 32.82
CA LEU A 610 -0.80 19.88 32.07
C LEU A 610 -2.33 19.77 32.07
N ASP A 611 -2.93 19.72 33.27
CA ASP A 611 -4.39 19.67 33.41
C ASP A 611 -5.06 21.00 33.04
N THR A 612 -5.31 21.16 31.74
CA THR A 612 -5.99 22.32 31.14
C THR A 612 -7.39 22.52 31.74
N TYR A 613 -8.11 21.44 32.11
CA TYR A 613 -9.45 21.59 32.69
C TYR A 613 -9.35 22.23 34.08
N LYS A 614 -8.51 21.70 34.98
CA LYS A 614 -8.36 22.22 36.34
C LYS A 614 -7.76 23.62 36.39
N ALA A 615 -6.86 23.95 35.46
CA ALA A 615 -6.34 25.31 35.31
C ALA A 615 -7.44 26.32 34.95
N LEU A 616 -8.33 25.98 34.02
CA LEU A 616 -9.47 26.81 33.63
C LEU A 616 -10.54 26.88 34.74
N GLU A 617 -10.89 25.74 35.35
CA GLU A 617 -11.86 25.65 36.44
C GLU A 617 -11.44 26.51 37.64
N SER A 618 -10.16 26.48 38.01
CA SER A 618 -9.58 27.30 39.09
C SER A 618 -9.63 28.82 38.81
N ALA A 619 -9.79 29.21 37.55
CA ALA A 619 -10.00 30.60 37.12
C ALA A 619 -11.49 30.95 36.90
N GLY A 620 -12.43 30.05 37.21
CA GLY A 620 -13.86 30.22 36.95
C GLY A 620 -14.27 30.03 35.49
N ILE A 621 -13.40 29.45 34.66
CA ILE A 621 -13.63 29.16 33.25
C ILE A 621 -14.06 27.70 33.12
N VAL A 622 -15.37 27.47 33.14
CA VAL A 622 -15.98 26.13 33.08
C VAL A 622 -16.82 25.97 31.81
N PRO A 623 -17.04 24.74 31.32
CA PRO A 623 -17.85 24.53 30.12
C PRO A 623 -19.29 25.04 30.31
N SER A 624 -19.78 25.85 29.38
CA SER A 624 -21.10 26.47 29.45
C SER A 624 -21.67 26.83 28.06
N TYR A 625 -22.95 26.56 27.86
CA TYR A 625 -23.67 26.96 26.65
C TYR A 625 -23.88 28.49 26.57
N THR A 626 -23.99 29.17 27.71
CA THR A 626 -24.33 30.60 27.81
C THR A 626 -23.12 31.49 28.06
N ALA A 627 -22.17 31.08 28.91
CA ALA A 627 -21.01 31.89 29.26
C ALA A 627 -20.09 32.13 28.04
N ARG A 628 -19.37 33.25 28.06
CA ARG A 628 -18.43 33.65 27.02
C ARG A 628 -17.17 34.17 27.68
N TYR A 629 -16.02 33.78 27.14
CA TYR A 629 -14.71 34.12 27.68
C TYR A 629 -13.94 35.01 26.71
N THR A 630 -12.94 35.71 27.24
CA THR A 630 -11.91 36.39 26.43
C THR A 630 -10.69 35.51 26.31
N GLU A 631 -9.92 35.69 25.23
CA GLU A 631 -8.66 34.97 25.04
C GLU A 631 -7.71 35.25 26.21
N ALA A 632 -7.58 36.53 26.63
CA ALA A 632 -6.74 36.92 27.77
C ALA A 632 -7.07 36.14 29.06
N GLN A 633 -8.36 35.98 29.41
CA GLN A 633 -8.75 35.21 30.60
C GLN A 633 -8.32 33.74 30.53
N ILE A 634 -8.43 33.12 29.35
CA ILE A 634 -7.99 31.73 29.12
C ILE A 634 -6.46 31.67 29.20
N GLN A 635 -5.76 32.63 28.57
CA GLN A 635 -4.32 32.71 28.57
C GLN A 635 -3.75 32.89 29.99
N ASP A 636 -4.31 33.80 30.77
CA ASP A 636 -3.89 34.10 32.16
C ASP A 636 -4.17 32.93 33.12
N ALA A 637 -5.13 32.06 32.79
CA ALA A 637 -5.37 30.81 33.50
C ALA A 637 -4.30 29.77 33.15
N LEU A 638 -4.04 29.54 31.85
CA LEU A 638 -3.10 28.50 31.41
C LEU A 638 -1.62 28.86 31.61
N ARG A 639 -1.23 30.14 31.55
CA ARG A 639 0.13 30.61 31.90
C ARG A 639 0.53 30.20 33.32
N LYS A 640 -0.41 30.01 34.24
CA LYS A 640 -0.12 29.58 35.62
C LYS A 640 0.32 28.11 35.73
N VAL A 641 0.13 27.32 34.68
CA VAL A 641 0.53 25.90 34.65
C VAL A 641 2.02 25.77 34.37
N THR A 642 2.54 26.48 33.38
CA THR A 642 3.93 26.33 32.88
C THR A 642 4.80 27.58 33.01
N GLY A 643 4.20 28.76 33.19
CA GLY A 643 4.88 30.06 33.14
C GLY A 643 4.94 30.73 31.75
N SER A 644 4.58 30.01 30.69
CA SER A 644 4.71 30.47 29.29
C SER A 644 3.37 30.58 28.55
N GLU A 645 3.36 31.23 27.38
CA GLU A 645 2.19 31.22 26.50
C GLU A 645 1.84 29.82 25.96
N VAL A 646 0.54 29.66 25.67
CA VAL A 646 -0.11 28.42 25.23
C VAL A 646 -0.90 28.78 23.98
N VAL A 647 -0.67 28.07 22.87
CA VAL A 647 -1.35 28.39 21.61
C VAL A 647 -2.81 27.91 21.69
N LEU A 648 -3.75 28.86 21.63
CA LEU A 648 -5.18 28.58 21.75
C LEU A 648 -5.85 28.40 20.38
N GLY A 649 -6.33 27.19 20.10
CA GLY A 649 -7.11 26.88 18.92
C GLY A 649 -8.62 26.98 19.17
N CYS A 650 -9.31 27.73 18.31
CA CYS A 650 -10.76 27.79 18.25
C CYS A 650 -11.30 27.45 16.85
N SER A 651 -12.46 26.79 16.83
CA SER A 651 -13.25 26.49 15.64
C SER A 651 -14.60 27.23 15.72
N TYR A 652 -14.84 28.18 14.80
CA TYR A 652 -16.02 29.06 14.82
C TYR A 652 -16.23 29.79 16.18
N GLY A 653 -15.13 30.23 16.81
CA GLY A 653 -15.15 30.87 18.13
C GLY A 653 -15.44 29.94 19.30
N ARG A 654 -15.40 28.62 19.10
CA ARG A 654 -15.49 27.60 20.15
C ARG A 654 -14.08 27.11 20.48
N LEU A 655 -13.68 27.14 21.75
CA LEU A 655 -12.38 26.64 22.20
C LEU A 655 -12.30 25.13 21.96
N ASN A 656 -11.24 24.67 21.29
CA ASN A 656 -11.10 23.26 20.92
C ASN A 656 -9.67 22.70 21.00
N GLN A 657 -8.64 23.54 21.09
CA GLN A 657 -7.23 23.11 21.18
C GLN A 657 -6.40 24.01 22.10
N ALA A 658 -5.41 23.42 22.76
CA ALA A 658 -4.40 24.11 23.57
C ALA A 658 -3.03 23.42 23.35
N TRP A 659 -2.00 24.18 23.00
CA TRP A 659 -0.65 23.65 22.75
C TRP A 659 0.38 24.30 23.67
N TYR A 660 1.04 23.50 24.50
CA TYR A 660 2.07 23.92 25.44
C TYR A 660 3.45 23.71 24.82
N SER A 661 4.27 24.76 24.76
CA SER A 661 5.60 24.71 24.12
C SER A 661 6.72 24.50 25.14
N PHE A 662 7.64 23.61 24.82
CA PHE A 662 8.81 23.30 25.63
C PHE A 662 10.06 23.20 24.78
N ASN A 663 11.19 23.64 25.32
CA ASN A 663 12.50 23.15 24.88
C ASN A 663 12.93 22.02 25.82
N VAL A 664 13.86 21.17 25.40
CA VAL A 664 14.29 19.99 26.17
C VAL A 664 15.77 20.08 26.48
N LYS A 665 16.13 19.74 27.71
CA LYS A 665 17.50 19.63 28.18
C LYS A 665 17.88 18.15 28.28
N GLY A 666 18.65 17.65 27.32
CA GLY A 666 18.95 16.22 27.16
C GLY A 666 18.11 15.54 26.07
N SER A 667 17.76 14.27 26.30
CA SER A 667 16.94 13.45 25.39
C SER A 667 15.44 13.60 25.64
N LEU A 668 14.58 13.15 24.71
CA LEU A 668 13.14 13.05 24.97
C LEU A 668 12.86 12.15 26.19
N GLN A 669 13.52 10.99 26.24
CA GLN A 669 13.28 9.92 27.19
C GLN A 669 13.53 10.35 28.64
N LEU A 670 14.68 10.98 28.90
CA LEU A 670 15.17 11.27 30.25
C LEU A 670 15.41 12.76 30.51
N GLY A 671 15.30 13.61 29.50
CA GLY A 671 15.58 15.05 29.60
C GLY A 671 14.49 15.86 30.29
N GLU A 672 14.88 17.06 30.73
CA GLU A 672 14.01 18.02 31.41
C GLU A 672 13.26 18.88 30.39
N PHE A 673 11.93 18.93 30.50
CA PHE A 673 11.08 19.83 29.70
C PHE A 673 11.08 21.22 30.32
N VAL A 674 11.67 22.19 29.61
CA VAL A 674 11.75 23.60 29.99
C VAL A 674 10.69 24.37 29.23
N ALA A 675 9.69 24.91 29.94
CA ALA A 675 8.63 25.71 29.34
C ALA A 675 9.21 26.92 28.58
N THR A 676 8.67 27.20 27.41
CA THR A 676 9.17 28.25 26.52
C THR A 676 8.04 28.91 25.74
N GLU A 677 8.31 30.08 25.16
CA GLU A 677 7.36 30.77 24.29
C GLU A 677 7.26 30.06 22.92
N PRO A 678 6.05 29.93 22.33
CA PRO A 678 5.86 29.30 21.03
C PRO A 678 6.65 30.00 19.91
N ALA A 679 7.35 29.23 19.08
CA ALA A 679 8.18 29.76 18.00
C ALA A 679 7.37 30.22 16.76
N GLY A 680 7.99 31.10 15.98
CA GLY A 680 7.54 31.45 14.63
C GLY A 680 6.20 32.20 14.53
N LYS A 681 5.61 32.18 13.33
CA LYS A 681 4.26 32.71 13.10
C LYS A 681 3.16 31.74 13.56
N GLY A 682 3.49 30.46 13.79
CA GLY A 682 2.59 29.41 14.26
C GLY A 682 2.07 29.63 15.68
N GLY A 683 2.81 30.35 16.53
CA GLY A 683 2.38 30.73 17.88
C GLY A 683 1.11 31.60 17.97
N ARG A 684 0.54 32.06 16.83
CA ARG A 684 -0.72 32.80 16.81
C ARG A 684 -1.92 31.86 16.74
N GLY A 685 -2.49 31.57 17.90
CA GLY A 685 -3.73 30.80 18.03
C GLY A 685 -4.91 31.38 17.22
N SER A 686 -5.87 30.53 16.87
CA SER A 686 -7.03 30.92 16.04
C SER A 686 -8.22 31.49 16.82
N CYS A 687 -8.08 31.66 18.14
CA CYS A 687 -9.16 32.17 18.99
C CYS A 687 -9.42 33.67 18.84
N PRO A 688 -10.70 34.11 18.77
CA PRO A 688 -11.06 35.52 18.77
C PRO A 688 -10.79 36.13 20.15
N LYS A 689 -10.32 37.39 20.20
CA LYS A 689 -9.99 38.08 21.48
C LYS A 689 -11.12 38.11 22.50
N ARG A 690 -12.39 38.03 22.08
CA ARG A 690 -13.59 38.02 22.93
C ARG A 690 -14.66 37.09 22.38
N GLY A 691 -15.56 36.62 23.24
CA GLY A 691 -16.74 35.86 22.82
C GLY A 691 -16.52 34.36 22.67
N ILE A 692 -15.38 33.84 23.15
CA ILE A 692 -15.01 32.43 23.07
C ILE A 692 -16.03 31.58 23.83
N LYS A 693 -16.46 30.48 23.21
CA LYS A 693 -17.36 29.49 23.80
C LYS A 693 -16.56 28.26 24.22
N TYR A 694 -16.53 27.97 25.52
CA TYR A 694 -16.05 26.70 26.03
C TYR A 694 -17.29 25.85 26.30
N LEU A 695 -17.60 24.88 25.44
CA LEU A 695 -18.89 24.18 25.44
C LEU A 695 -18.83 22.86 26.22
N PRO A 696 -19.87 22.46 26.98
CA PRO A 696 -19.88 21.19 27.69
C PRO A 696 -19.80 19.99 26.75
N LYS A 697 -19.05 18.96 27.17
CA LYS A 697 -19.15 17.59 26.63
C LYS A 697 -20.50 17.00 27.05
N ALA A 698 -21.31 16.60 26.06
CA ALA A 698 -22.66 16.08 26.25
C ALA A 698 -22.68 14.73 26.99
#